data_AF-A0AAU5I7J1-F1
#
_entry.id   AF-A0AAU5I7J1-F1
#
_cell.length_a   1.000
_cell.length_b   1.000
_cell.length_c   1.000
_cell.angle_alpha   90.00
_cell.angle_beta   90.00
_cell.angle_gamma   90.00
#
_symmetry.space_group_name_H-M   'P 1'
#
loop_
_entity.id
_entity.type
_entity.pdbx_description
1 polymer ?
#
loop_
_entity_poly.entity_id
_entity_poly.type
_entity_poly.pdbx_seq_one_letter_code
_entity_poly.pdbx_strand_id
1 'polypeptide(L)'
;MTGIEFATQGSASAASTAAAALPTGYTTVVNKGSGKCVDARSAASADGTAVQQYTCNGSTAQNWQLVATDGGYYRVNSNLNAAEAWDVTGVSTADSALIQLWTYSGGNNQQWLPVAESDGAYHFVNRNSGKCLDVPSASTADSVQLAQYTCNGTAAQSFTLGTVSTNPPGTPDFGPNVTVFDPSMSASSIQSKLDSVFSQQQTNQFGSARQALLFKPGTYSANANVGFYTQVAGLGFSPDDVTINGAVHAEADWFQGNATQNFWRDAENLSVNPTGGTDRWAVSQAAPYRRMHVRGNLALDDGGWSSGGFISDTKVDGQIQSGSQQQFLTRNSTMGSWSGSNWNMVFVGDQGAPAQSFPTYTNVASSPTIREKPFLYVDSAGAYQVFVPGLQSNAVGTTWSGKTPAGKSLPIDQFYIVKPGATAADMNTALAAGKNLLVTPGVYHLNQTLNITRPDTVVLGMGLATFVPDGGITAISTADVDGIELAGLLIDAGTTNSGTLVQIGPSGSTATHASDPTQLSDVFVRIGGATVGKATNSLVINSANTIIDHTWIWRADHGNSGTVGWTTNTADTGLIVNGANVTAYGLFVEHFQKTQVVWNGNGGRTYFFQNEMPYDPPNQASWMNGSGKGYPAYKVAANVTSHEAWGLGSYCYFSSNSSVVADHSFEVPSVSGVKFHDMVTVSLGGVGTISHIINSTGGPSNSSTNVAYLTNYP
;
A
#
# COMPACT_ATOMS: atom_id res chain seq x y z
N MET A 1 -36.34 -45.65 47.50
CA MET A 1 -35.27 -46.42 48.17
C MET A 1 -34.17 -46.66 47.15
N THR A 2 -32.96 -46.15 47.46
CA THR A 2 -31.62 -46.52 46.92
C THR A 2 -31.38 -46.44 45.40
N GLY A 3 -30.41 -45.70 44.84
CA GLY A 3 -29.33 -44.87 45.39
C GLY A 3 -28.81 -43.83 44.35
N ILE A 4 -28.34 -42.63 44.73
CA ILE A 4 -26.97 -42.20 45.18
C ILE A 4 -25.96 -42.33 43.99
N GLU A 5 -25.17 -41.36 43.51
CA GLU A 5 -24.31 -40.31 44.13
C GLU A 5 -24.07 -39.08 43.23
N PHE A 6 -23.81 -37.93 43.88
CA PHE A 6 -23.15 -36.75 43.33
C PHE A 6 -21.62 -36.90 43.44
N ALA A 7 -20.88 -36.55 42.38
CA ALA A 7 -19.42 -36.42 42.39
C ALA A 7 -18.98 -34.99 42.04
N THR A 8 -17.86 -34.64 42.65
CA THR A 8 -17.22 -33.34 42.86
C THR A 8 -16.41 -32.79 41.68
N GLN A 9 -16.27 -31.46 41.68
CA GLN A 9 -15.21 -30.59 41.14
C GLN A 9 -14.27 -31.16 40.06
N GLY A 10 -14.44 -30.68 38.83
CA GLY A 10 -13.45 -30.80 37.75
C GLY A 10 -12.44 -29.65 37.81
N SER A 11 -11.16 -30.02 37.91
CA SER A 11 -10.00 -29.17 37.66
C SER A 11 -9.96 -28.70 36.20
N ALA A 12 -9.60 -27.44 36.00
CA ALA A 12 -9.38 -26.83 34.69
C ALA A 12 -8.26 -27.56 33.94
N SER A 13 -8.57 -28.13 32.76
CA SER A 13 -7.55 -28.47 31.78
C SER A 13 -7.16 -27.19 31.03
N ALA A 14 -5.87 -26.87 31.06
CA ALA A 14 -5.28 -25.85 30.22
C ALA A 14 -5.50 -26.22 28.75
N ALA A 15 -6.06 -25.29 27.98
CA ALA A 15 -6.16 -25.40 26.53
C ALA A 15 -4.73 -25.48 25.95
N SER A 16 -4.42 -26.57 25.24
CA SER A 16 -3.20 -26.68 24.45
C SER A 16 -3.29 -25.71 23.28
N THR A 17 -2.39 -24.73 23.22
CA THR A 17 -2.10 -23.94 22.04
C THR A 17 -1.77 -24.87 20.87
N ALA A 18 -2.46 -24.70 19.74
CA ALA A 18 -2.17 -25.46 18.53
C ALA A 18 -0.73 -25.15 18.08
N ALA A 19 0.10 -26.20 17.93
CA ALA A 19 1.44 -26.05 17.34
C ALA A 19 1.31 -25.49 15.91
N ALA A 20 2.14 -24.52 15.56
CA ALA A 20 2.21 -24.01 14.20
C ALA A 20 2.56 -25.15 13.22
N ALA A 21 1.85 -25.24 12.10
CA ALA A 21 2.15 -26.21 11.06
C ALA A 21 3.51 -25.90 10.42
N LEU A 22 4.33 -26.93 10.21
CA LEU A 22 5.63 -26.77 9.55
C LEU A 22 5.45 -26.35 8.07
N PRO A 23 6.40 -25.61 7.49
CA PRO A 23 6.35 -25.19 6.09
C PRO A 23 6.29 -26.38 5.12
N THR A 24 5.47 -26.28 4.07
CA THR A 24 5.35 -27.31 3.02
C THR A 24 6.32 -27.10 1.83
N GLY A 25 7.06 -25.99 1.83
CA GLY A 25 8.08 -25.64 0.82
C GLY A 25 9.46 -25.42 1.42
N TYR A 26 10.33 -24.73 0.69
CA TYR A 26 11.62 -24.32 1.24
C TYR A 26 11.45 -23.22 2.30
N THR A 27 12.23 -23.33 3.37
CA THR A 27 12.26 -22.41 4.51
C THR A 27 13.71 -22.08 4.87
N THR A 28 13.94 -20.90 5.43
CA THR A 28 15.21 -20.63 6.13
C THR A 28 15.11 -21.15 7.56
N VAL A 29 16.23 -21.59 8.15
CA VAL A 29 16.27 -21.94 9.57
C VAL A 29 17.19 -20.95 10.26
N VAL A 30 16.65 -20.14 11.18
CA VAL A 30 17.38 -19.00 11.77
C VAL A 30 17.56 -19.20 13.26
N ASN A 31 18.80 -19.20 13.74
CA ASN A 31 19.09 -19.35 15.16
C ASN A 31 18.66 -18.09 15.94
N LYS A 32 17.95 -18.26 17.05
CA LYS A 32 17.48 -17.14 17.87
C LYS A 32 18.59 -16.43 18.65
N GLY A 33 19.65 -17.14 19.03
CA GLY A 33 20.77 -16.57 19.77
C GLY A 33 21.61 -15.62 18.92
N SER A 34 21.87 -15.98 17.66
CA SER A 34 22.74 -15.20 16.76
C SER A 34 22.00 -14.39 15.69
N GLY A 35 20.73 -14.71 15.39
CA GLY A 35 19.99 -14.14 14.27
C GLY A 35 20.49 -14.62 12.89
N LYS A 36 21.35 -15.66 12.85
CA LYS A 36 21.98 -16.16 11.63
C LYS A 36 21.29 -17.39 11.07
N CYS A 37 21.41 -17.58 9.76
CA CYS A 37 20.79 -18.67 9.04
C CYS A 37 21.67 -19.92 9.10
N VAL A 38 21.04 -21.09 9.19
CA VAL A 38 21.69 -22.36 8.90
C VAL A 38 22.02 -22.41 7.40
N ASP A 39 23.25 -22.74 7.07
CA ASP A 39 23.89 -22.47 5.78
C ASP A 39 24.75 -23.67 5.34
N ALA A 40 24.60 -24.10 4.09
CA ALA A 40 25.52 -25.03 3.45
C ALA A 40 26.77 -24.28 2.97
N ARG A 41 27.92 -24.55 3.62
CA ARG A 41 29.15 -23.77 3.42
C ARG A 41 29.50 -23.64 1.93
N SER A 42 29.77 -22.39 1.52
CA SER A 42 30.18 -22.03 0.16
C SER A 42 29.16 -22.40 -0.93
N ALA A 43 27.87 -22.57 -0.56
CA ALA A 43 26.83 -23.05 -1.46
C ALA A 43 27.17 -24.37 -2.16
N ALA A 44 27.96 -25.22 -1.50
CA ALA A 44 28.32 -26.54 -2.00
C ALA A 44 27.25 -27.58 -1.66
N SER A 45 27.17 -28.65 -2.46
CA SER A 45 26.17 -29.71 -2.32
C SER A 45 26.79 -31.12 -2.39
N ALA A 46 28.09 -31.23 -2.13
CA ALA A 46 28.76 -32.52 -2.08
C ALA A 46 28.70 -33.10 -0.66
N ASP A 47 28.64 -34.42 -0.56
CA ASP A 47 28.84 -35.17 0.68
C ASP A 47 30.03 -34.59 1.48
N GLY A 48 29.80 -34.29 2.76
CA GLY A 48 30.79 -33.69 3.66
C GLY A 48 30.82 -32.17 3.67
N THR A 49 29.96 -31.48 2.90
CA THR A 49 29.82 -30.03 2.99
C THR A 49 29.37 -29.64 4.40
N ALA A 50 30.12 -28.75 5.06
CA ALA A 50 29.79 -28.30 6.41
C ALA A 50 28.44 -27.56 6.44
N VAL A 51 27.56 -27.94 7.38
CA VAL A 51 26.38 -27.15 7.73
C VAL A 51 26.76 -26.21 8.86
N GLN A 52 26.71 -24.90 8.60
CA GLN A 52 27.21 -23.85 9.48
C GLN A 52 26.11 -22.82 9.78
N GLN A 53 26.40 -21.86 10.65
CA GLN A 53 25.66 -20.61 10.66
C GLN A 53 26.38 -19.55 9.83
N TYR A 54 25.61 -18.73 9.11
CA TYR A 54 26.12 -17.60 8.36
C TYR A 54 25.09 -16.48 8.33
N THR A 55 25.55 -15.24 8.19
CA THR A 55 24.70 -14.06 7.98
C THR A 55 23.67 -14.37 6.89
N CYS A 56 22.39 -14.20 7.21
CA CYS A 56 21.31 -14.49 6.28
C CYS A 56 21.50 -13.66 4.99
N ASN A 57 21.64 -14.33 3.85
CA ASN A 57 22.05 -13.74 2.58
C ASN A 57 21.10 -14.08 1.41
N GLY A 58 20.04 -14.85 1.66
CA GLY A 58 19.02 -15.20 0.67
C GLY A 58 19.49 -16.18 -0.42
N SER A 59 20.71 -16.72 -0.33
CA SER A 59 21.20 -17.73 -1.26
C SER A 59 20.50 -19.07 -1.05
N THR A 60 20.52 -19.92 -2.09
CA THR A 60 20.00 -21.28 -2.02
C THR A 60 20.70 -22.16 -0.98
N ALA A 61 21.89 -21.76 -0.50
CA ALA A 61 22.61 -22.42 0.57
C ALA A 61 21.91 -22.37 1.93
N GLN A 62 20.97 -21.44 2.11
CA GLN A 62 20.24 -21.22 3.37
C GLN A 62 18.79 -21.72 3.32
N ASN A 63 18.43 -22.41 2.23
CA ASN A 63 17.08 -22.84 1.95
C ASN A 63 16.97 -24.35 2.18
N TRP A 64 16.06 -24.73 3.08
CA TRP A 64 15.89 -26.08 3.56
C TRP A 64 14.47 -26.55 3.35
N GLN A 65 14.28 -27.81 2.94
CA GLN A 65 12.96 -28.42 2.83
C GLN A 65 12.80 -29.48 3.91
N LEU A 66 11.77 -29.33 4.75
CA LEU A 66 11.41 -30.32 5.75
C LEU A 66 10.49 -31.35 5.09
N VAL A 67 10.99 -32.57 4.89
CA VAL A 67 10.20 -33.67 4.32
C VAL A 67 9.92 -34.69 5.41
N ALA A 68 8.64 -34.92 5.69
CA ALA A 68 8.22 -35.87 6.71
C ALA A 68 8.74 -37.27 6.38
N THR A 69 9.27 -37.95 7.40
CA THR A 69 9.55 -39.39 7.39
C THR A 69 8.41 -40.08 8.15
N ASP A 70 8.73 -40.95 9.11
CA ASP A 70 7.78 -41.57 10.05
C ASP A 70 7.95 -41.01 11.48
N GLY A 71 6.95 -41.24 12.33
CA GLY A 71 7.04 -40.96 13.77
C GLY A 71 7.21 -39.49 14.16
N GLY A 72 6.81 -38.56 13.28
CA GLY A 72 6.98 -37.12 13.49
C GLY A 72 8.37 -36.58 13.15
N TYR A 73 9.28 -37.43 12.69
CA TYR A 73 10.61 -37.03 12.22
C TYR A 73 10.55 -36.50 10.79
N TYR A 74 11.56 -35.69 10.46
CA TYR A 74 11.76 -35.08 9.16
C TYR A 74 13.20 -35.27 8.73
N ARG A 75 13.41 -35.42 7.43
CA ARG A 75 14.70 -35.08 6.82
C ARG A 75 14.69 -33.60 6.43
N VAL A 76 15.83 -32.94 6.59
CA VAL A 76 16.01 -31.51 6.27
C VAL A 76 16.89 -31.42 5.04
N ASN A 77 16.28 -31.30 3.87
CA ASN A 77 16.95 -31.37 2.58
C ASN A 77 17.48 -30.01 2.13
N SER A 78 18.63 -29.99 1.46
CA SER A 78 19.18 -28.76 0.86
C SER A 78 18.44 -28.37 -0.44
N ASN A 79 18.22 -27.08 -0.66
CA ASN A 79 17.77 -26.56 -1.96
C ASN A 79 18.85 -26.63 -3.05
N LEU A 80 20.13 -26.78 -2.67
CA LEU A 80 21.22 -26.94 -3.65
C LEU A 80 21.18 -28.32 -4.32
N ASN A 81 20.73 -29.34 -3.58
CA ASN A 81 20.49 -30.68 -4.08
C ASN A 81 19.50 -31.38 -3.14
N ALA A 82 18.31 -31.69 -3.65
CA ALA A 82 17.24 -32.30 -2.85
C ALA A 82 17.56 -33.74 -2.36
N ALA A 83 18.66 -34.35 -2.85
CA ALA A 83 19.16 -35.62 -2.35
C ALA A 83 20.01 -35.49 -1.08
N GLU A 84 20.54 -34.30 -0.79
CA GLU A 84 21.41 -34.02 0.36
C GLU A 84 20.58 -33.58 1.58
N ALA A 85 20.90 -34.09 2.76
CA ALA A 85 20.21 -33.76 4.01
C ALA A 85 21.19 -33.43 5.16
N TRP A 86 20.69 -32.78 6.21
CA TRP A 86 21.44 -32.61 7.46
C TRP A 86 21.79 -33.95 8.09
N ASP A 87 23.09 -34.20 8.23
CA ASP A 87 23.68 -35.45 8.70
C ASP A 87 24.60 -35.18 9.89
N VAL A 88 24.44 -35.96 10.97
CA VAL A 88 25.44 -35.99 12.05
C VAL A 88 26.61 -36.85 11.61
N THR A 89 27.78 -36.22 11.49
CA THR A 89 29.01 -36.83 10.98
C THR A 89 29.36 -38.12 11.72
N GLY A 90 29.65 -39.17 10.96
CA GLY A 90 30.09 -40.45 11.50
C GLY A 90 29.03 -41.20 12.32
N VAL A 91 27.73 -40.86 12.15
CA VAL A 91 26.62 -41.47 12.91
C VAL A 91 26.80 -41.32 14.42
N SER A 92 27.53 -40.28 14.84
CA SER A 92 27.96 -40.10 16.22
C SER A 92 26.79 -39.77 17.15
N THR A 93 26.88 -40.22 18.40
CA THR A 93 25.99 -39.82 19.50
C THR A 93 26.69 -38.92 20.52
N ALA A 94 27.97 -38.59 20.30
CA ALA A 94 28.73 -37.71 21.18
C ALA A 94 28.29 -36.24 21.06
N ASP A 95 28.48 -35.48 22.13
CA ASP A 95 28.35 -34.03 22.09
C ASP A 95 29.43 -33.45 21.16
N SER A 96 29.12 -32.31 20.54
CA SER A 96 30.00 -31.61 19.60
C SER A 96 30.29 -32.39 18.29
N ALA A 97 29.56 -33.47 18.00
CA ALA A 97 29.62 -34.09 16.69
C ALA A 97 29.04 -33.14 15.64
N LEU A 98 29.80 -32.87 14.58
CA LEU A 98 29.52 -31.84 13.60
C LEU A 98 28.41 -32.23 12.63
N ILE A 99 27.66 -31.24 12.16
CA ILE A 99 26.63 -31.40 11.12
C ILE A 99 27.23 -31.13 9.75
N GLN A 100 26.91 -31.99 8.79
CA GLN A 100 27.31 -31.91 7.40
C GLN A 100 26.11 -32.18 6.46
N LEU A 101 26.28 -31.91 5.18
CA LEU A 101 25.43 -32.47 4.13
C LEU A 101 25.91 -33.89 3.82
N TRP A 102 24.95 -34.78 3.67
CA TRP A 102 25.19 -36.10 3.14
C TRP A 102 23.97 -36.60 2.37
N THR A 103 24.23 -37.41 1.35
CA THR A 103 23.21 -38.08 0.55
C THR A 103 22.27 -38.84 1.47
N TYR A 104 20.98 -38.52 1.39
CA TYR A 104 19.97 -39.13 2.24
C TYR A 104 19.80 -40.61 1.92
N SER A 105 20.13 -41.46 2.90
CA SER A 105 20.04 -42.93 2.81
C SER A 105 19.02 -43.53 3.78
N GLY A 106 18.30 -42.68 4.52
CA GLY A 106 17.33 -43.11 5.53
C GLY A 106 17.93 -43.39 6.91
N GLY A 107 19.21 -43.06 7.13
CA GLY A 107 19.88 -43.22 8.43
C GLY A 107 19.23 -42.37 9.53
N ASN A 108 19.18 -42.88 10.76
CA ASN A 108 18.61 -42.14 11.90
C ASN A 108 19.40 -40.85 12.21
N ASN A 109 20.69 -40.80 11.89
CA ASN A 109 21.52 -39.61 12.06
C ASN A 109 21.17 -38.49 11.06
N GLN A 110 20.32 -38.76 10.07
CA GLN A 110 19.84 -37.82 9.05
C GLN A 110 18.39 -37.34 9.29
N GLN A 111 17.81 -37.71 10.43
CA GLN A 111 16.41 -37.46 10.74
C GLN A 111 16.29 -36.66 12.03
N TRP A 112 15.44 -35.64 12.00
CA TRP A 112 15.31 -34.64 13.04
C TRP A 112 13.85 -34.50 13.44
N LEU A 113 13.58 -34.48 14.74
CA LEU A 113 12.27 -34.17 15.30
C LEU A 113 12.23 -32.66 15.59
N PRO A 114 11.48 -31.86 14.81
CA PRO A 114 11.18 -30.49 15.17
C PRO A 114 10.21 -30.48 16.36
N VAL A 115 10.63 -29.90 17.48
CA VAL A 115 9.82 -29.75 18.68
C VAL A 115 9.45 -28.28 18.84
N ALA A 116 8.15 -27.98 18.77
CA ALA A 116 7.65 -26.62 18.87
C ALA A 116 7.87 -26.03 20.28
N GLU A 117 8.28 -24.77 20.31
CA GLU A 117 8.42 -23.94 21.51
C GLU A 117 7.20 -23.01 21.66
N SER A 118 7.00 -22.45 22.86
CA SER A 118 5.79 -21.66 23.18
C SER A 118 5.67 -20.34 22.44
N ASP A 119 6.74 -19.87 21.79
CA ASP A 119 6.83 -18.63 21.04
C ASP A 119 6.87 -18.82 19.52
N GLY A 120 6.60 -20.04 19.04
CA GLY A 120 6.59 -20.37 17.61
C GLY A 120 7.96 -20.76 17.04
N ALA A 121 9.01 -20.80 17.87
CA ALA A 121 10.29 -21.39 17.49
C ALA A 121 10.27 -22.92 17.59
N TYR A 122 11.37 -23.54 17.18
CA TYR A 122 11.59 -24.98 17.24
C TYR A 122 13.03 -25.27 17.70
N HIS A 123 13.21 -26.35 18.44
CA HIS A 123 14.49 -27.05 18.49
C HIS A 123 14.41 -28.35 17.70
N PHE A 124 15.53 -28.78 17.12
CA PHE A 124 15.60 -29.98 16.27
C PHE A 124 16.35 -31.08 16.99
N VAL A 125 15.67 -32.19 17.31
CA VAL A 125 16.27 -33.33 18.02
C VAL A 125 16.63 -34.44 17.04
N ASN A 126 17.90 -34.83 16.98
CA ASN A 126 18.35 -35.91 16.11
C ASN A 126 17.80 -37.28 16.56
N ARG A 127 17.26 -38.07 15.62
CA ARG A 127 16.64 -39.38 15.91
C ARG A 127 17.63 -40.41 16.46
N ASN A 128 18.89 -40.35 16.05
CA ASN A 128 19.91 -41.32 16.47
C ASN A 128 20.42 -41.07 17.89
N SER A 129 20.67 -39.80 18.25
CA SER A 129 21.33 -39.43 19.50
C SER A 129 20.40 -38.89 20.57
N GLY A 130 19.20 -38.41 20.21
CA GLY A 130 18.32 -37.66 21.10
C GLY A 130 18.84 -36.26 21.46
N LYS A 131 19.85 -35.76 20.73
CA LYS A 131 20.51 -34.46 20.98
C LYS A 131 20.01 -33.39 20.04
N CYS A 132 20.13 -32.13 20.46
CA CYS A 132 19.63 -30.99 19.73
C CYS A 132 20.66 -30.45 18.74
N LEU A 133 20.20 -29.91 17.61
CA LEU A 133 21.01 -29.03 16.76
C LEU A 133 21.46 -27.82 17.59
N ASP A 134 22.76 -27.52 17.56
CA ASP A 134 23.39 -26.57 18.47
C ASP A 134 24.37 -25.67 17.70
N VAL A 135 24.35 -24.38 18.01
CA VAL A 135 25.42 -23.43 17.67
C VAL A 135 26.51 -23.52 18.74
N PRO A 136 27.70 -24.09 18.43
CA PRO A 136 28.73 -24.31 19.43
C PRO A 136 29.08 -23.04 20.21
N SER A 137 29.08 -23.18 21.55
CA SER A 137 29.39 -22.10 22.49
C SER A 137 28.51 -20.85 22.34
N ALA A 138 27.29 -20.98 21.78
CA ALA A 138 26.38 -19.87 21.49
C ALA A 138 27.04 -18.74 20.67
N SER A 139 27.98 -19.10 19.78
CA SER A 139 28.72 -18.14 18.97
C SER A 139 27.79 -17.29 18.09
N THR A 140 28.14 -16.04 17.87
CA THR A 140 27.49 -15.14 16.90
C THR A 140 28.33 -14.91 15.64
N ALA A 141 29.48 -15.59 15.52
CA ALA A 141 30.38 -15.47 14.36
C ALA A 141 29.84 -16.22 13.14
N ASP A 142 30.18 -15.72 11.95
CA ASP A 142 29.95 -16.43 10.69
C ASP A 142 30.84 -17.67 10.57
N SER A 143 30.39 -18.61 9.76
CA SER A 143 31.12 -19.81 9.36
C SER A 143 31.41 -20.81 10.48
N VAL A 144 30.71 -20.69 11.61
CA VAL A 144 30.75 -21.68 12.69
C VAL A 144 29.92 -22.89 12.27
N GLN A 145 30.56 -24.04 12.09
CA GLN A 145 29.88 -25.30 11.78
C GLN A 145 29.00 -25.71 12.96
N LEU A 146 27.75 -26.08 12.67
CA LEU A 146 26.81 -26.54 13.68
C LEU A 146 27.21 -27.93 14.18
N ALA A 147 26.76 -28.25 15.38
CA ALA A 147 26.97 -29.56 15.98
C ALA A 147 25.66 -30.08 16.58
N GLN A 148 25.66 -31.33 17.02
CA GLN A 148 24.68 -31.78 18.01
C GLN A 148 25.22 -31.59 19.42
N TYR A 149 24.35 -31.25 20.37
CA TYR A 149 24.67 -31.18 21.78
C TYR A 149 23.48 -31.59 22.63
N THR A 150 23.74 -32.06 23.86
CA THR A 150 22.70 -32.33 24.85
C THR A 150 21.71 -31.17 24.93
N CYS A 151 20.42 -31.45 24.76
CA CYS A 151 19.38 -30.43 24.76
C CYS A 151 19.36 -29.66 26.09
N ASN A 152 19.56 -28.34 26.04
CA ASN A 152 19.78 -27.49 27.20
C ASN A 152 18.84 -26.27 27.28
N GLY A 153 17.94 -26.10 26.30
CA GLY A 153 16.93 -25.03 26.29
C GLY A 153 17.48 -23.61 26.09
N THR A 154 18.74 -23.48 25.69
CA THR A 154 19.35 -22.17 25.42
C THR A 154 19.01 -21.69 24.00
N ALA A 155 19.17 -20.39 23.75
CA ALA A 155 18.97 -19.80 22.43
C ALA A 155 19.92 -20.35 21.35
N ALA A 156 21.01 -21.04 21.73
CA ALA A 156 21.91 -21.73 20.81
C ALA A 156 21.26 -22.95 20.12
N GLN A 157 20.14 -23.45 20.66
CA GLN A 157 19.41 -24.63 20.16
C GLN A 157 17.99 -24.31 19.68
N SER A 158 17.59 -23.03 19.75
CA SER A 158 16.26 -22.57 19.37
C SER A 158 16.32 -21.83 18.03
N PHE A 159 15.46 -22.23 17.10
CA PHE A 159 15.46 -21.78 15.71
C PHE A 159 14.06 -21.37 15.27
N THR A 160 13.98 -20.32 14.46
CA THR A 160 12.74 -19.93 13.77
C THR A 160 12.79 -20.40 12.33
N LEU A 161 11.63 -20.78 11.78
CA LEU A 161 11.48 -21.14 10.37
C LEU A 161 11.02 -19.92 9.59
N GLY A 162 11.88 -19.41 8.70
CA GLY A 162 11.62 -18.23 7.89
C GLY A 162 11.16 -18.56 6.47
N THR A 163 10.83 -17.52 5.70
CA THR A 163 10.45 -17.64 4.29
C THR A 163 11.70 -17.57 3.40
N VAL A 164 11.72 -18.37 2.34
CA VAL A 164 12.76 -18.30 1.31
C VAL A 164 12.38 -17.24 0.29
N SER A 165 13.24 -16.25 0.08
CA SER A 165 13.10 -15.32 -1.04
C SER A 165 13.44 -16.05 -2.34
N THR A 166 12.53 -16.06 -3.31
CA THR A 166 12.77 -16.56 -4.66
C THR A 166 13.31 -15.46 -5.59
N ASN A 167 13.76 -14.33 -5.03
CA ASN A 167 14.17 -13.19 -5.82
C ASN A 167 15.52 -13.45 -6.52
N PRO A 168 15.78 -12.81 -7.68
CA PRO A 168 17.02 -12.99 -8.43
C PRO A 168 18.23 -12.58 -7.59
N PRO A 169 19.43 -13.17 -7.84
CA PRO A 169 20.67 -12.76 -7.18
C PRO A 169 20.92 -11.24 -7.27
N GLY A 170 21.54 -10.68 -6.23
CA GLY A 170 21.83 -9.24 -6.11
C GLY A 170 20.61 -8.36 -5.77
N THR A 171 19.43 -8.95 -5.57
CA THR A 171 18.26 -8.23 -5.06
C THR A 171 18.44 -7.99 -3.56
N PRO A 172 18.31 -6.74 -3.06
CA PRO A 172 18.17 -6.49 -1.64
C PRO A 172 17.05 -7.34 -1.06
N ASP A 173 17.23 -7.81 0.16
CA ASP A 173 16.15 -8.50 0.85
C ASP A 173 15.04 -7.48 1.17
N PHE A 174 13.98 -7.49 0.37
CA PHE A 174 12.76 -6.70 0.56
C PHE A 174 11.69 -7.45 1.36
N GLY A 175 12.03 -8.59 1.96
CA GLY A 175 11.09 -9.43 2.67
C GLY A 175 10.21 -10.30 1.75
N PRO A 176 9.35 -11.15 2.35
CA PRO A 176 8.63 -12.20 1.64
C PRO A 176 7.50 -11.73 0.72
N ASN A 177 7.03 -10.51 0.94
CA ASN A 177 5.86 -9.97 0.24
C ASN A 177 6.25 -9.20 -1.03
N VAL A 178 7.54 -9.21 -1.38
CA VAL A 178 8.06 -8.64 -2.62
C VAL A 178 8.59 -9.76 -3.48
N THR A 179 7.99 -9.92 -4.66
CA THR A 179 8.52 -10.79 -5.70
C THR A 179 9.16 -9.94 -6.78
N VAL A 180 10.41 -10.23 -7.11
CA VAL A 180 11.13 -9.60 -8.21
C VAL A 180 11.28 -10.63 -9.33
N PHE A 181 10.83 -10.28 -10.52
CA PHE A 181 11.00 -11.07 -11.74
C PHE A 181 12.18 -10.54 -12.54
N ASP A 182 12.95 -11.43 -13.14
CA ASP A 182 13.99 -11.09 -14.11
C ASP A 182 13.78 -11.84 -15.44
N PRO A 183 14.35 -11.35 -16.56
CA PRO A 183 14.07 -11.92 -17.89
C PRO A 183 14.51 -13.37 -18.09
N SER A 184 15.35 -13.92 -17.20
CA SER A 184 15.75 -15.33 -17.25
C SER A 184 14.69 -16.28 -16.68
N MET A 185 13.72 -15.77 -15.91
CA MET A 185 12.64 -16.56 -15.37
C MET A 185 11.66 -17.01 -16.47
N SER A 186 11.17 -18.25 -16.37
CA SER A 186 10.21 -18.76 -17.36
C SER A 186 8.88 -18.01 -17.28
N ALA A 187 8.26 -17.74 -18.43
CA ALA A 187 6.95 -17.10 -18.50
C ALA A 187 5.89 -17.86 -17.67
N SER A 188 5.93 -19.21 -17.67
CA SER A 188 5.06 -20.04 -16.85
C SER A 188 5.24 -19.83 -15.35
N SER A 189 6.49 -19.66 -14.88
CA SER A 189 6.77 -19.41 -13.46
C SER A 189 6.29 -18.03 -13.03
N ILE A 190 6.52 -17.02 -13.87
CA ILE A 190 6.02 -15.66 -13.65
C ILE A 190 4.49 -15.69 -13.58
N GLN A 191 3.84 -16.23 -14.61
CA GLN A 191 2.38 -16.30 -14.68
C GLN A 191 1.78 -17.04 -13.48
N SER A 192 2.34 -18.19 -13.09
CA SER A 192 1.85 -18.95 -11.93
C SER A 192 1.88 -18.13 -10.64
N LYS A 193 2.90 -17.29 -10.47
CA LYS A 193 3.00 -16.41 -9.29
C LYS A 193 2.01 -15.25 -9.35
N LEU A 194 1.83 -14.64 -10.53
CA LEU A 194 0.81 -13.61 -10.76
C LEU A 194 -0.59 -14.15 -10.44
N ASP A 195 -0.95 -15.31 -11.00
CA ASP A 195 -2.25 -15.96 -10.79
C ASP A 195 -2.46 -16.34 -9.32
N SER A 196 -1.43 -16.83 -8.65
CA SER A 196 -1.49 -17.20 -7.24
C SER A 196 -1.74 -15.98 -6.33
N VAL A 197 -1.09 -14.85 -6.62
CA VAL A 197 -1.31 -13.60 -5.88
C VAL A 197 -2.69 -13.04 -6.17
N PHE A 198 -3.10 -12.99 -7.44
CA PHE A 198 -4.43 -12.52 -7.81
C PHE A 198 -5.53 -13.37 -7.15
N SER A 199 -5.44 -14.69 -7.20
CA SER A 199 -6.42 -15.59 -6.57
C SER A 199 -6.58 -15.35 -5.07
N GLN A 200 -5.51 -14.95 -4.38
CA GLN A 200 -5.56 -14.59 -2.96
C GLN A 200 -6.15 -13.21 -2.74
N GLN A 201 -5.88 -12.27 -3.64
CA GLN A 201 -6.15 -10.85 -3.43
C GLN A 201 -7.43 -10.35 -4.11
N GLN A 202 -8.02 -11.09 -5.04
CA GLN A 202 -9.16 -10.66 -5.85
C GLN A 202 -10.36 -10.23 -5.00
N THR A 203 -10.68 -10.98 -3.94
CA THR A 203 -11.81 -10.72 -3.03
C THR A 203 -11.37 -10.26 -1.64
N ASN A 204 -10.06 -10.02 -1.44
CA ASN A 204 -9.47 -9.78 -0.12
C ASN A 204 -9.52 -8.30 0.27
N GLN A 205 -10.70 -7.69 0.20
CA GLN A 205 -10.89 -6.26 0.37
C GLN A 205 -10.37 -5.76 1.73
N PHE A 206 -10.59 -6.47 2.83
CA PHE A 206 -10.20 -6.02 4.18
C PHE A 206 -9.14 -6.89 4.86
N GLY A 207 -8.45 -7.76 4.11
CA GLY A 207 -7.36 -8.57 4.66
C GLY A 207 -6.07 -7.80 4.90
N SER A 208 -5.17 -8.44 5.62
CA SER A 208 -3.84 -7.91 5.96
C SER A 208 -2.75 -8.24 4.93
N ALA A 209 -3.03 -9.14 3.98
CA ALA A 209 -2.07 -9.49 2.95
C ALA A 209 -1.79 -8.29 2.02
N ARG A 210 -0.50 -8.09 1.73
CA ARG A 210 0.06 -7.03 0.88
C ARG A 210 1.08 -7.66 -0.06
N GLN A 211 1.14 -7.24 -1.32
CA GLN A 211 2.07 -7.81 -2.30
C GLN A 211 2.66 -6.73 -3.21
N ALA A 212 3.94 -6.84 -3.53
CA ALA A 212 4.57 -6.09 -4.61
C ALA A 212 5.21 -7.07 -5.62
N LEU A 213 4.89 -6.87 -6.90
CA LEU A 213 5.27 -7.69 -8.03
C LEU A 213 6.11 -6.81 -8.96
N LEU A 214 7.43 -6.95 -8.86
CA LEU A 214 8.39 -6.04 -9.47
C LEU A 214 9.09 -6.71 -10.64
N PHE A 215 9.24 -6.02 -11.77
CA PHE A 215 9.87 -6.56 -12.97
C PHE A 215 11.18 -5.83 -13.26
N LYS A 216 12.31 -6.54 -13.29
CA LYS A 216 13.58 -5.96 -13.74
C LYS A 216 13.50 -5.54 -15.21
N PRO A 217 14.36 -4.60 -15.67
CA PRO A 217 14.48 -4.25 -17.08
C PRO A 217 14.55 -5.48 -17.99
N GLY A 218 13.76 -5.48 -19.05
CA GLY A 218 13.64 -6.57 -20.01
C GLY A 218 12.23 -6.73 -20.55
N THR A 219 12.00 -7.85 -21.23
CA THR A 219 10.73 -8.14 -21.90
C THR A 219 10.14 -9.45 -21.39
N TYR A 220 8.84 -9.43 -21.10
CA TYR A 220 8.12 -10.54 -20.47
C TYR A 220 6.88 -10.90 -21.28
N SER A 221 6.49 -12.17 -21.25
CA SER A 221 5.17 -12.61 -21.68
C SER A 221 4.36 -12.92 -20.42
N ALA A 222 3.44 -12.02 -20.05
CA ALA A 222 2.72 -12.10 -18.79
C ALA A 222 1.37 -11.37 -18.84
N ASN A 223 0.40 -11.90 -18.10
CA ASN A 223 -0.90 -11.28 -17.88
C ASN A 223 -1.08 -11.09 -16.36
N ALA A 224 -0.92 -9.86 -15.88
CA ALA A 224 -1.03 -9.51 -14.48
C ALA A 224 -2.40 -8.88 -14.19
N ASN A 225 -3.35 -9.68 -13.68
CA ASN A 225 -4.59 -9.15 -13.11
C ASN A 225 -4.32 -8.68 -11.66
N VAL A 226 -4.60 -7.42 -11.36
CA VAL A 226 -4.20 -6.77 -10.12
C VAL A 226 -5.37 -6.73 -9.15
N GLY A 227 -5.30 -7.55 -8.09
CA GLY A 227 -6.27 -7.60 -7.00
C GLY A 227 -6.03 -6.55 -5.93
N PHE A 228 -6.75 -6.65 -4.81
CA PHE A 228 -6.56 -5.75 -3.67
C PHE A 228 -5.12 -5.79 -3.13
N TYR A 229 -4.66 -4.67 -2.60
CA TYR A 229 -3.34 -4.48 -1.98
C TYR A 229 -2.16 -5.08 -2.75
N THR A 230 -2.22 -4.97 -4.07
CA THR A 230 -1.21 -5.49 -4.97
C THR A 230 -0.65 -4.33 -5.78
N GLN A 231 0.67 -4.21 -5.77
CA GLN A 231 1.40 -3.33 -6.68
C GLN A 231 2.07 -4.17 -7.76
N VAL A 232 1.93 -3.75 -9.02
CA VAL A 232 2.70 -4.27 -10.15
C VAL A 232 3.56 -3.13 -10.70
N ALA A 233 4.88 -3.28 -10.68
CA ALA A 233 5.75 -2.20 -11.12
C ALA A 233 6.99 -2.66 -11.90
N GLY A 234 7.46 -1.83 -12.82
CA GLY A 234 8.75 -1.99 -13.47
C GLY A 234 9.89 -1.33 -12.70
N LEU A 235 11.05 -1.98 -12.68
CA LEU A 235 12.29 -1.49 -12.07
C LEU A 235 13.21 -0.80 -13.09
N GLY A 236 12.65 -0.34 -14.20
CA GLY A 236 13.34 0.48 -15.19
C GLY A 236 13.57 1.91 -14.72
N PHE A 237 14.50 2.63 -15.33
CA PHE A 237 14.55 4.08 -15.16
C PHE A 237 13.43 4.76 -15.97
N SER A 238 13.10 4.17 -17.13
CA SER A 238 11.98 4.50 -18.00
C SER A 238 10.97 3.35 -18.03
N PRO A 239 9.67 3.62 -18.26
CA PRO A 239 8.66 2.58 -18.46
C PRO A 239 9.01 1.63 -19.61
N ASP A 240 9.66 2.14 -20.66
CA ASP A 240 10.07 1.34 -21.82
C ASP A 240 11.24 0.38 -21.54
N ASP A 241 11.92 0.49 -20.40
CA ASP A 241 12.95 -0.47 -20.01
C ASP A 241 12.34 -1.83 -19.59
N VAL A 242 11.04 -1.84 -19.24
CA VAL A 242 10.29 -3.03 -18.84
C VAL A 242 9.07 -3.17 -19.76
N THR A 243 9.05 -4.19 -20.61
CA THR A 243 7.92 -4.44 -21.53
C THR A 243 7.19 -5.73 -21.18
N ILE A 244 5.90 -5.62 -20.92
CA ILE A 244 4.97 -6.73 -20.77
C ILE A 244 4.24 -6.95 -22.10
N ASN A 245 4.53 -8.06 -22.78
CA ASN A 245 3.69 -8.58 -23.87
C ASN A 245 2.54 -9.37 -23.25
N GLY A 246 1.37 -8.75 -23.16
CA GLY A 246 0.24 -9.32 -22.44
C GLY A 246 -0.65 -8.25 -21.85
N ALA A 247 -0.77 -8.16 -20.53
CA ALA A 247 -1.61 -7.15 -19.86
C ALA A 247 -1.16 -6.86 -18.43
N VAL A 248 -1.38 -5.64 -17.96
CA VAL A 248 -1.30 -5.28 -16.53
C VAL A 248 -2.59 -4.53 -16.20
N HIS A 249 -3.56 -5.27 -15.69
CA HIS A 249 -4.96 -4.87 -15.75
C HIS A 249 -5.70 -5.12 -14.43
N ALA A 250 -6.85 -4.48 -14.29
CA ALA A 250 -7.75 -4.70 -13.16
C ALA A 250 -9.18 -4.90 -13.67
N GLU A 251 -9.82 -5.98 -13.20
CA GLU A 251 -11.16 -6.41 -13.59
C GLU A 251 -12.14 -6.34 -12.40
N ALA A 252 -13.45 -6.27 -12.70
CA ALA A 252 -14.51 -6.24 -11.70
C ALA A 252 -15.36 -7.53 -11.67
N ASP A 253 -14.88 -8.60 -12.31
CA ASP A 253 -15.52 -9.92 -12.34
C ASP A 253 -15.97 -10.43 -10.96
N TRP A 254 -15.15 -10.22 -9.93
CA TRP A 254 -15.41 -10.69 -8.56
C TRP A 254 -16.69 -10.07 -7.97
N PHE A 255 -17.08 -8.93 -8.49
CA PHE A 255 -18.29 -8.21 -8.11
C PHE A 255 -19.20 -7.95 -9.31
N GLN A 256 -19.26 -8.92 -10.24
CA GLN A 256 -20.20 -8.95 -11.37
C GLN A 256 -20.12 -7.69 -12.26
N GLY A 257 -18.89 -7.24 -12.56
CA GLY A 257 -18.62 -6.04 -13.36
C GLY A 257 -18.75 -4.72 -12.59
N ASN A 258 -19.19 -4.75 -11.32
CA ASN A 258 -19.24 -3.56 -10.49
C ASN A 258 -17.85 -3.23 -9.91
N ALA A 259 -17.19 -2.23 -10.46
CA ALA A 259 -15.87 -1.77 -10.05
C ALA A 259 -15.91 -0.78 -8.87
N THR A 260 -17.08 -0.44 -8.29
CA THR A 260 -17.19 0.56 -7.19
C THR A 260 -16.42 0.19 -5.92
N GLN A 261 -15.90 -1.04 -5.84
CA GLN A 261 -15.05 -1.50 -4.73
C GLN A 261 -13.64 -1.91 -5.16
N ASN A 262 -13.24 -1.66 -6.41
CA ASN A 262 -11.89 -1.97 -6.89
C ASN A 262 -10.85 -0.95 -6.42
N PHE A 263 -10.52 -1.02 -5.12
CA PHE A 263 -9.60 -0.10 -4.43
C PHE A 263 -8.19 -0.66 -4.28
N TRP A 264 -7.32 0.15 -3.68
CA TRP A 264 -6.04 -0.18 -3.04
C TRP A 264 -5.14 -1.06 -3.92
N ARG A 265 -4.78 -0.60 -5.11
CA ARG A 265 -3.90 -1.32 -6.03
C ARG A 265 -3.07 -0.34 -6.84
N ASP A 266 -1.96 -0.78 -7.41
CA ASP A 266 -1.04 0.13 -8.10
C ASP A 266 -0.44 -0.53 -9.35
N ALA A 267 -0.34 0.24 -10.42
CA ALA A 267 0.44 -0.12 -11.60
C ALA A 267 1.40 1.02 -11.96
N GLU A 268 2.70 0.72 -12.01
CA GLU A 268 3.73 1.75 -12.12
C GLU A 268 4.93 1.41 -13.02
N ASN A 269 5.41 2.39 -13.78
CA ASN A 269 6.74 2.40 -14.42
C ASN A 269 7.05 1.20 -15.34
N LEU A 270 6.10 0.80 -16.17
CA LEU A 270 6.31 -0.24 -17.17
C LEU A 270 5.53 0.04 -18.46
N SER A 271 5.92 -0.63 -19.54
CA SER A 271 5.23 -0.63 -20.82
C SER A 271 4.43 -1.91 -21.00
N VAL A 272 3.24 -1.79 -21.59
CA VAL A 272 2.37 -2.92 -21.93
C VAL A 272 2.12 -2.91 -23.44
N ASN A 273 2.29 -4.07 -24.06
CA ASN A 273 1.79 -4.39 -25.40
C ASN A 273 0.52 -5.23 -25.22
N PRO A 274 -0.68 -4.63 -25.19
CA PRO A 274 -1.90 -5.34 -24.79
C PRO A 274 -2.27 -6.42 -25.80
N THR A 275 -2.53 -7.64 -25.34
CA THR A 275 -3.07 -8.69 -26.21
C THR A 275 -4.44 -8.26 -26.74
N GLY A 276 -4.57 -8.11 -28.06
CA GLY A 276 -5.80 -7.61 -28.69
C GLY A 276 -5.89 -6.08 -28.78
N GLY A 277 -4.85 -5.34 -28.35
CA GLY A 277 -4.70 -3.91 -28.60
C GLY A 277 -5.38 -2.98 -27.58
N THR A 278 -6.03 -3.52 -26.55
CA THR A 278 -6.64 -2.73 -25.45
C THR A 278 -6.28 -3.36 -24.12
N ASP A 279 -5.75 -2.55 -23.19
CA ASP A 279 -5.59 -2.91 -21.77
C ASP A 279 -6.79 -2.40 -20.95
N ARG A 280 -6.95 -2.87 -19.72
CA ARG A 280 -8.07 -2.46 -18.86
C ARG A 280 -7.65 -2.09 -17.45
N TRP A 281 -8.17 -0.98 -16.94
CA TRP A 281 -7.98 -0.54 -15.56
C TRP A 281 -9.33 -0.17 -14.95
N ALA A 282 -10.18 -1.17 -14.74
CA ALA A 282 -11.53 -1.00 -14.19
C ALA A 282 -11.47 -0.83 -12.67
N VAL A 283 -11.23 0.40 -12.21
CA VAL A 283 -10.94 0.70 -10.81
C VAL A 283 -11.86 1.78 -10.22
N SER A 284 -11.81 1.91 -8.90
CA SER A 284 -12.35 3.08 -8.19
C SER A 284 -11.23 3.87 -7.49
N GLN A 285 -11.45 4.41 -6.29
CA GLN A 285 -10.47 5.25 -5.58
C GLN A 285 -9.22 4.47 -5.12
N ALA A 286 -8.11 5.19 -4.86
CA ALA A 286 -6.82 4.64 -4.41
C ALA A 286 -6.26 3.52 -5.30
N ALA A 287 -6.42 3.68 -6.61
CA ALA A 287 -5.92 2.77 -7.63
C ALA A 287 -5.06 3.50 -8.69
N PRO A 288 -3.93 4.12 -8.29
CA PRO A 288 -3.09 4.89 -9.21
C PRO A 288 -2.58 4.07 -10.40
N TYR A 289 -2.56 4.70 -11.57
CA TYR A 289 -1.92 4.21 -12.79
C TYR A 289 -0.86 5.24 -13.22
N ARG A 290 0.40 4.99 -12.85
CA ARG A 290 1.48 6.00 -12.93
C ARG A 290 2.59 5.58 -13.85
N ARG A 291 3.10 6.51 -14.65
CA ARG A 291 4.32 6.28 -15.42
C ARG A 291 4.22 5.04 -16.30
N MET A 292 3.07 4.80 -16.91
CA MET A 292 2.82 3.63 -17.75
C MET A 292 3.02 3.98 -19.22
N HIS A 293 3.36 3.00 -20.05
CA HIS A 293 3.30 3.13 -21.51
C HIS A 293 2.41 2.03 -22.10
N VAL A 294 1.16 2.37 -22.40
CA VAL A 294 0.22 1.46 -23.05
C VAL A 294 0.35 1.64 -24.56
N ARG A 295 0.94 0.65 -25.22
CA ARG A 295 1.10 0.62 -26.68
C ARG A 295 -0.18 0.06 -27.33
N GLY A 296 -1.28 0.75 -27.08
CA GLY A 296 -2.65 0.36 -27.43
C GLY A 296 -3.67 1.30 -26.82
N ASN A 297 -4.91 0.84 -26.68
CA ASN A 297 -5.99 1.55 -26.00
C ASN A 297 -6.05 1.18 -24.51
N LEU A 298 -6.78 1.96 -23.72
CA LEU A 298 -7.04 1.70 -22.31
C LEU A 298 -8.52 1.88 -21.99
N ALA A 299 -9.19 0.84 -21.50
CA ALA A 299 -10.55 0.91 -20.98
C ALA A 299 -10.52 1.11 -19.45
N LEU A 300 -11.36 1.99 -18.92
CA LEU A 300 -11.40 2.32 -17.49
C LEU A 300 -12.58 1.69 -16.75
N ASP A 301 -13.39 0.87 -17.41
CA ASP A 301 -14.52 0.16 -16.82
C ASP A 301 -14.57 -1.32 -17.24
N ASP A 302 -15.51 -2.04 -16.65
CA ASP A 302 -15.81 -3.44 -16.94
C ASP A 302 -17.33 -3.64 -17.12
N GLY A 303 -17.99 -2.66 -17.75
CA GLY A 303 -19.41 -2.69 -18.10
C GLY A 303 -20.42 -2.45 -16.96
N GLY A 304 -20.01 -2.54 -15.69
CA GLY A 304 -20.82 -2.17 -14.51
C GLY A 304 -20.50 -0.78 -13.98
N TRP A 305 -20.90 -0.45 -12.74
CA TRP A 305 -20.58 0.86 -12.14
C TRP A 305 -19.09 1.00 -11.80
N SER A 306 -18.53 2.19 -11.95
CA SER A 306 -17.13 2.48 -11.62
C SER A 306 -16.97 3.92 -11.11
N SER A 307 -16.10 4.13 -10.11
CA SER A 307 -15.94 5.41 -9.40
C SER A 307 -14.46 5.75 -9.18
N GLY A 308 -13.70 5.63 -10.25
CA GLY A 308 -12.30 6.02 -10.33
C GLY A 308 -12.13 7.55 -10.33
N GLY A 309 -10.93 8.05 -10.57
CA GLY A 309 -9.67 7.33 -10.62
C GLY A 309 -8.56 8.30 -10.99
N PHE A 310 -7.33 7.79 -11.09
CA PHE A 310 -6.15 8.63 -11.21
C PHE A 310 -5.11 8.04 -12.17
N ILE A 311 -4.80 8.79 -13.24
CA ILE A 311 -3.69 8.51 -14.15
C ILE A 311 -2.70 9.68 -14.08
N SER A 312 -1.40 9.38 -14.01
CA SER A 312 -0.37 10.40 -14.12
C SER A 312 0.89 9.93 -14.85
N ASP A 313 1.62 10.88 -15.45
CA ASP A 313 2.90 10.66 -16.12
C ASP A 313 2.86 9.52 -17.15
N THR A 314 1.70 9.25 -17.74
CA THR A 314 1.43 8.03 -18.52
C THR A 314 1.30 8.35 -20.00
N LYS A 315 1.77 7.42 -20.84
CA LYS A 315 1.57 7.47 -22.29
C LYS A 315 0.65 6.35 -22.72
N VAL A 316 -0.48 6.68 -23.33
CA VAL A 316 -1.37 5.74 -24.02
C VAL A 316 -1.33 6.07 -25.51
N ASP A 317 -0.78 5.19 -26.33
CA ASP A 317 -0.62 5.44 -27.77
C ASP A 317 -1.98 5.58 -28.48
N GLY A 318 -2.97 4.82 -28.01
CA GLY A 318 -4.34 4.79 -28.53
C GLY A 318 -5.32 5.67 -27.75
N GLN A 319 -6.56 5.22 -27.72
CA GLN A 319 -7.66 5.90 -27.04
C GLN A 319 -7.80 5.43 -25.58
N ILE A 320 -8.02 6.37 -24.66
CA ILE A 320 -8.55 6.06 -23.34
C ILE A 320 -10.07 6.16 -23.38
N GLN A 321 -10.76 5.12 -22.90
CA GLN A 321 -12.21 5.01 -22.86
C GLN A 321 -12.67 5.01 -21.40
N SER A 322 -13.37 6.06 -20.97
CA SER A 322 -13.86 6.15 -19.59
C SER A 322 -14.93 5.10 -19.28
N GLY A 323 -15.67 4.65 -20.30
CA GLY A 323 -16.83 3.78 -20.13
C GLY A 323 -17.81 4.35 -19.12
N SER A 324 -18.21 3.54 -18.14
CA SER A 324 -19.15 3.91 -17.08
C SER A 324 -18.58 4.79 -15.95
N GLN A 325 -17.28 5.12 -15.97
CA GLN A 325 -16.63 5.87 -14.90
C GLN A 325 -17.39 7.14 -14.56
N GLN A 326 -17.71 7.32 -13.28
CA GLN A 326 -18.44 8.50 -12.79
C GLN A 326 -17.60 9.78 -12.96
N GLN A 327 -16.33 9.68 -12.60
CA GLN A 327 -15.35 10.76 -12.68
C GLN A 327 -13.96 10.17 -12.89
N PHE A 328 -12.99 11.01 -13.28
CA PHE A 328 -11.59 10.60 -13.37
C PHE A 328 -10.68 11.83 -13.44
N LEU A 329 -9.48 11.75 -12.84
CA LEU A 329 -8.40 12.69 -13.10
C LEU A 329 -7.31 12.02 -13.94
N THR A 330 -6.95 12.67 -15.04
CA THR A 330 -5.67 12.43 -15.73
C THR A 330 -4.81 13.67 -15.59
N ARG A 331 -3.49 13.51 -15.40
CA ARG A 331 -2.55 14.64 -15.42
C ARG A 331 -1.20 14.30 -16.02
N ASN A 332 -0.53 15.31 -16.58
CA ASN A 332 0.82 15.22 -17.16
C ASN A 332 1.03 13.98 -18.03
N SER A 333 0.02 13.59 -18.80
CA SER A 333 0.01 12.37 -19.58
C SER A 333 -0.11 12.69 -21.06
N THR A 334 0.17 11.69 -21.89
CA THR A 334 -0.02 11.76 -23.33
C THR A 334 -0.98 10.65 -23.73
N MET A 335 -2.05 10.99 -24.42
CA MET A 335 -3.01 10.02 -24.96
C MET A 335 -3.23 10.28 -26.45
N GLY A 336 -3.51 9.24 -27.23
CA GLY A 336 -3.93 9.41 -28.63
C GLY A 336 -5.27 10.16 -28.72
N SER A 337 -6.23 9.77 -27.87
CA SER A 337 -7.50 10.50 -27.67
C SER A 337 -8.20 10.04 -26.38
N TRP A 338 -9.24 10.77 -25.98
CA TRP A 338 -10.16 10.36 -24.93
C TRP A 338 -11.56 10.15 -25.51
N SER A 339 -12.33 9.21 -24.94
CA SER A 339 -13.76 9.09 -25.18
C SER A 339 -14.53 8.67 -23.93
N GLY A 340 -15.81 9.00 -23.91
CA GLY A 340 -16.68 8.77 -22.76
C GLY A 340 -16.62 9.92 -21.76
N SER A 341 -17.71 10.08 -21.02
CA SER A 341 -17.86 11.03 -19.93
C SER A 341 -19.09 10.63 -19.14
N ASN A 342 -19.05 10.88 -17.83
CA ASN A 342 -20.22 10.83 -16.99
C ASN A 342 -20.37 12.19 -16.28
N TRP A 343 -19.90 12.34 -15.04
CA TRP A 343 -20.13 13.55 -14.25
C TRP A 343 -18.95 14.52 -14.23
N ASN A 344 -17.71 14.03 -14.08
CA ASN A 344 -16.55 14.89 -13.85
C ASN A 344 -15.24 14.29 -14.38
N MET A 345 -14.98 14.44 -15.68
CA MET A 345 -13.73 14.03 -16.31
C MET A 345 -12.77 15.22 -16.39
N VAL A 346 -11.64 15.14 -15.68
CA VAL A 346 -10.70 16.24 -15.49
C VAL A 346 -9.33 15.89 -16.06
N PHE A 347 -8.75 16.84 -16.79
CA PHE A 347 -7.43 16.76 -17.42
C PHE A 347 -6.56 17.92 -16.97
N VAL A 348 -5.30 17.67 -16.63
CA VAL A 348 -4.37 18.70 -16.16
C VAL A 348 -2.99 18.51 -16.77
N GLY A 349 -2.63 19.36 -17.73
CA GLY A 349 -1.35 19.23 -18.44
C GLY A 349 -1.27 18.01 -19.34
N ASP A 350 -2.40 17.53 -19.84
CA ASP A 350 -2.44 16.35 -20.71
C ASP A 350 -2.37 16.70 -22.19
N GLN A 351 -1.58 15.93 -22.93
CA GLN A 351 -1.50 16.00 -24.39
C GLN A 351 -2.49 15.00 -25.01
N GLY A 352 -3.30 15.46 -25.95
CA GLY A 352 -4.35 14.66 -26.59
C GLY A 352 -5.67 14.59 -25.81
N ALA A 353 -5.75 15.28 -24.67
CA ALA A 353 -7.00 15.49 -23.94
C ALA A 353 -8.00 16.34 -24.74
N PRO A 354 -9.32 16.13 -24.55
CA PRO A 354 -10.35 16.92 -25.21
C PRO A 354 -10.33 18.37 -24.69
N ALA A 355 -10.76 19.33 -25.51
CA ALA A 355 -10.85 20.72 -25.09
C ALA A 355 -11.85 20.91 -23.92
N GLN A 356 -11.66 21.95 -23.12
CA GLN A 356 -12.60 22.37 -22.07
C GLN A 356 -14.03 22.46 -22.63
N SER A 357 -14.97 21.71 -22.06
CA SER A 357 -16.35 21.65 -22.51
C SER A 357 -17.32 21.17 -21.42
N PHE A 358 -17.11 21.58 -20.17
CA PHE A 358 -17.98 21.23 -19.05
C PHE A 358 -19.46 21.53 -19.37
N PRO A 359 -20.42 20.62 -19.06
CA PRO A 359 -20.35 19.50 -18.11
C PRO A 359 -19.63 18.24 -18.61
N THR A 360 -19.14 18.19 -19.84
CA THR A 360 -18.47 17.00 -20.35
C THR A 360 -17.02 16.90 -19.85
N TYR A 361 -16.21 17.94 -20.03
CA TYR A 361 -14.78 17.88 -19.74
C TYR A 361 -14.26 19.15 -19.08
N THR A 362 -13.48 18.98 -18.02
CA THR A 362 -12.65 20.03 -17.42
C THR A 362 -11.22 19.83 -17.90
N ASN A 363 -10.63 20.80 -18.59
CA ASN A 363 -9.26 20.75 -19.08
C ASN A 363 -8.48 21.98 -18.63
N VAL A 364 -7.46 21.74 -17.82
CA VAL A 364 -6.47 22.73 -17.40
C VAL A 364 -5.18 22.49 -18.18
N ALA A 365 -4.70 23.52 -18.87
CA ALA A 365 -3.63 23.40 -19.86
C ALA A 365 -2.29 22.86 -19.33
N SER A 366 -2.00 23.04 -18.03
CA SER A 366 -0.74 22.61 -17.41
C SER A 366 -0.89 22.44 -15.91
N SER A 367 -0.13 21.54 -15.30
CA SER A 367 0.03 21.46 -13.85
C SER A 367 0.98 22.57 -13.37
N PRO A 368 0.55 23.61 -12.63
CA PRO A 368 1.41 24.77 -12.39
C PRO A 368 2.65 24.48 -11.56
N THR A 369 2.52 23.60 -10.57
CA THR A 369 3.62 23.12 -9.73
C THR A 369 3.33 21.67 -9.36
N ILE A 370 4.25 20.76 -9.71
CA ILE A 370 4.09 19.31 -9.47
C ILE A 370 5.46 18.64 -9.48
N ARG A 371 5.58 17.52 -8.77
CA ARG A 371 6.70 16.59 -8.87
C ARG A 371 6.09 15.20 -9.04
N GLU A 372 6.70 14.34 -9.85
CA GLU A 372 6.23 12.96 -9.97
C GLU A 372 6.67 12.12 -8.76
N LYS A 373 5.91 11.07 -8.45
CA LYS A 373 6.16 10.19 -7.28
C LYS A 373 7.55 9.56 -7.34
N PRO A 374 8.30 9.46 -6.22
CA PRO A 374 9.50 8.65 -6.16
C PRO A 374 9.23 7.16 -6.45
N PHE A 375 10.16 6.49 -7.14
CA PHE A 375 10.02 5.08 -7.48
C PHE A 375 11.34 4.31 -7.36
N LEU A 376 11.23 3.02 -7.01
CA LEU A 376 12.34 2.09 -6.96
C LEU A 376 12.71 1.66 -8.39
N TYR A 377 14.01 1.63 -8.71
CA TYR A 377 14.51 1.09 -9.96
C TYR A 377 15.86 0.40 -9.76
N VAL A 378 16.29 -0.34 -10.78
CA VAL A 378 17.63 -0.94 -10.85
C VAL A 378 18.38 -0.32 -12.04
N ASP A 379 19.59 0.17 -11.79
CA ASP A 379 20.40 0.76 -12.85
C ASP A 379 21.08 -0.31 -13.73
N SER A 380 21.78 0.14 -14.78
CA SER A 380 22.49 -0.75 -15.71
C SER A 380 23.62 -1.57 -15.07
N ALA A 381 24.09 -1.18 -13.88
CA ALA A 381 25.09 -1.92 -13.11
C ALA A 381 24.45 -2.94 -12.14
N GLY A 382 23.11 -3.00 -12.07
CA GLY A 382 22.38 -3.88 -11.18
C GLY A 382 22.18 -3.30 -9.77
N ALA A 383 22.51 -2.03 -9.54
CA ALA A 383 22.33 -1.40 -8.23
C ALA A 383 20.91 -0.85 -8.09
N TYR A 384 20.28 -1.18 -6.96
CA TYR A 384 18.95 -0.67 -6.61
C TYR A 384 19.05 0.76 -6.09
N GLN A 385 18.14 1.60 -6.55
CA GLN A 385 18.07 3.00 -6.19
C GLN A 385 16.61 3.47 -6.17
N VAL A 386 16.33 4.54 -5.45
CA VAL A 386 15.06 5.27 -5.54
C VAL A 386 15.32 6.55 -6.32
N PHE A 387 14.63 6.72 -7.45
CA PHE A 387 14.65 7.99 -8.17
C PHE A 387 13.61 8.92 -7.55
N VAL A 388 14.03 10.13 -7.21
CA VAL A 388 13.19 11.23 -6.74
C VAL A 388 13.12 12.26 -7.87
N PRO A 389 12.01 12.31 -8.63
CA PRO A 389 11.83 13.29 -9.69
C PRO A 389 11.97 14.73 -9.19
N GLY A 390 12.44 15.63 -10.05
CA GLY A 390 12.55 17.06 -9.74
C GLY A 390 11.20 17.78 -9.81
N LEU A 391 11.10 18.89 -9.07
CA LEU A 391 9.95 19.80 -9.16
C LEU A 391 9.82 20.37 -10.59
N GLN A 392 8.61 20.40 -11.11
CA GLN A 392 8.27 20.96 -12.42
C GLN A 392 7.30 22.13 -12.25
N SER A 393 7.42 23.10 -13.14
CA SER A 393 6.49 24.23 -13.24
C SER A 393 5.79 24.20 -14.60
N ASN A 394 4.48 24.44 -14.61
CA ASN A 394 3.63 24.37 -15.80
C ASN A 394 3.86 23.08 -16.60
N ALA A 395 3.86 21.94 -15.92
CA ALA A 395 4.13 20.64 -16.51
C ALA A 395 3.04 20.25 -17.52
N VAL A 396 3.48 19.67 -18.64
CA VAL A 396 2.62 19.18 -19.73
C VAL A 396 3.22 17.90 -20.32
N GLY A 397 2.40 16.88 -20.48
CA GLY A 397 2.78 15.54 -20.95
C GLY A 397 3.76 14.86 -20.00
N THR A 398 4.25 13.69 -20.42
CA THR A 398 5.07 12.86 -19.56
C THR A 398 6.47 13.44 -19.33
N THR A 399 7.08 13.05 -18.22
CA THR A 399 8.45 13.40 -17.80
C THR A 399 9.52 12.60 -18.54
N TRP A 400 9.16 11.45 -19.12
CA TRP A 400 10.10 10.44 -19.61
C TRP A 400 10.01 10.14 -21.12
N SER A 401 8.86 10.32 -21.76
CA SER A 401 8.72 9.96 -23.19
C SER A 401 9.55 10.90 -24.06
N GLY A 402 10.62 10.38 -24.65
CA GLY A 402 11.58 11.17 -25.43
C GLY A 402 12.37 12.18 -24.59
N LYS A 403 12.42 11.99 -23.26
CA LYS A 403 13.05 12.89 -22.29
C LYS A 403 13.85 12.08 -21.27
N THR A 404 14.82 12.72 -20.64
CA THR A 404 15.42 12.20 -19.41
C THR A 404 14.82 12.98 -18.25
N PRO A 405 14.06 12.33 -17.34
CA PRO A 405 13.50 13.02 -16.18
C PRO A 405 14.59 13.70 -15.35
N ALA A 406 14.39 14.95 -14.98
CA ALA A 406 15.22 15.62 -13.98
C ALA A 406 14.92 15.04 -12.60
N GLY A 407 15.92 14.93 -11.73
CA GLY A 407 15.76 14.38 -10.38
C GLY A 407 17.08 13.88 -9.81
N LYS A 408 17.00 13.19 -8.67
CA LYS A 408 18.13 12.57 -7.98
C LYS A 408 17.88 11.08 -7.76
N SER A 409 18.90 10.24 -7.94
CA SER A 409 18.84 8.84 -7.54
C SER A 409 19.52 8.65 -6.20
N LEU A 410 18.79 8.07 -5.25
CA LEU A 410 19.26 7.75 -3.92
C LEU A 410 19.58 6.24 -3.87
N PRO A 411 20.83 5.84 -3.61
CA PRO A 411 21.19 4.43 -3.53
C PRO A 411 20.45 3.74 -2.39
N ILE A 412 20.14 2.45 -2.57
CA ILE A 412 19.32 1.69 -1.61
C ILE A 412 19.94 1.63 -0.19
N ASP A 413 21.26 1.78 -0.07
CA ASP A 413 21.96 1.81 1.21
C ASP A 413 21.62 3.06 2.04
N GLN A 414 21.07 4.12 1.46
CA GLN A 414 20.53 5.28 2.18
C GLN A 414 19.14 5.01 2.78
N PHE A 415 18.53 3.86 2.51
CA PHE A 415 17.23 3.49 3.03
C PHE A 415 17.34 2.46 4.15
N TYR A 416 16.52 2.63 5.17
CA TYR A 416 16.13 1.53 6.03
C TYR A 416 14.96 0.80 5.37
N ILE A 417 15.18 -0.48 5.02
CA ILE A 417 14.16 -1.34 4.43
C ILE A 417 13.29 -1.88 5.56
N VAL A 418 12.12 -1.28 5.75
CA VAL A 418 11.17 -1.65 6.79
C VAL A 418 10.45 -2.94 6.37
N LYS A 419 10.49 -3.96 7.22
CA LYS A 419 9.89 -5.28 6.99
C LYS A 419 8.94 -5.65 8.11
N PRO A 420 7.97 -6.57 7.88
CA PRO A 420 7.11 -7.07 8.95
C PRO A 420 7.90 -7.43 10.22
N GLY A 421 7.47 -6.89 11.36
CA GLY A 421 8.16 -7.01 12.65
C GLY A 421 8.97 -5.77 13.07
N ALA A 422 9.32 -4.87 12.14
CA ALA A 422 9.96 -3.60 12.48
C ALA A 422 9.01 -2.70 13.29
N THR A 423 9.55 -2.03 14.31
CA THR A 423 8.78 -1.16 15.21
C THR A 423 8.89 0.31 14.79
N ALA A 424 7.98 1.15 15.31
CA ALA A 424 8.10 2.60 15.18
C ALA A 424 9.42 3.14 15.77
N ALA A 425 10.00 2.48 16.78
CA ALA A 425 11.29 2.86 17.35
C ALA A 425 12.44 2.61 16.37
N ASP A 426 12.43 1.48 15.66
CA ASP A 426 13.44 1.15 14.66
C ASP A 426 13.41 2.16 13.51
N MET A 427 12.20 2.48 13.02
CA MET A 427 12.00 3.47 11.96
C MET A 427 12.46 4.87 12.39
N ASN A 428 12.07 5.34 13.58
CA ASN A 428 12.53 6.64 14.09
C ASN A 428 14.05 6.68 14.32
N THR A 429 14.65 5.58 14.79
CA THR A 429 16.11 5.47 14.95
C THR A 429 16.81 5.58 13.60
N ALA A 430 16.30 4.91 12.56
CA ALA A 430 16.84 5.01 11.21
C ALA A 430 16.72 6.44 10.63
N LEU A 431 15.56 7.08 10.80
CA LEU A 431 15.34 8.47 10.40
C LEU A 431 16.33 9.42 11.10
N ALA A 432 16.51 9.28 12.41
CA ALA A 432 17.47 10.05 13.19
C ALA A 432 18.93 9.81 12.77
N ALA A 433 19.25 8.60 12.29
CA ALA A 433 20.56 8.23 11.75
C ALA A 433 20.80 8.71 10.30
N GLY A 434 19.88 9.50 9.72
CA GLY A 434 20.05 10.03 8.37
C GLY A 434 19.52 9.14 7.25
N LYS A 435 18.83 8.03 7.57
CA LYS A 435 18.23 7.15 6.54
C LYS A 435 16.88 7.67 6.05
N ASN A 436 16.54 7.29 4.84
CA ASN A 436 15.17 7.30 4.30
C ASN A 436 14.47 5.99 4.68
N LEU A 437 13.16 5.87 4.42
CA LEU A 437 12.41 4.64 4.66
C LEU A 437 11.89 4.06 3.34
N LEU A 438 12.18 2.79 3.10
CA LEU A 438 11.52 1.98 2.08
C LEU A 438 10.65 0.96 2.80
N VAL A 439 9.34 1.19 2.81
CA VAL A 439 8.37 0.39 3.56
C VAL A 439 7.87 -0.74 2.68
N THR A 440 8.33 -1.95 2.96
CA THR A 440 7.94 -3.14 2.17
C THR A 440 6.48 -3.53 2.47
N PRO A 441 5.82 -4.31 1.60
CA PRO A 441 4.40 -4.62 1.75
C PRO A 441 4.11 -5.32 3.08
N GLY A 442 3.25 -4.71 3.89
CA GLY A 442 2.85 -5.22 5.21
C GLY A 442 1.90 -4.28 5.94
N VAL A 443 1.40 -4.71 7.09
CA VAL A 443 0.60 -3.90 8.03
C VAL A 443 1.44 -3.71 9.30
N TYR A 444 1.72 -2.45 9.63
CA TYR A 444 2.67 -2.03 10.64
C TYR A 444 1.97 -1.27 11.75
N HIS A 445 1.88 -1.89 12.92
CA HIS A 445 1.34 -1.26 14.11
C HIS A 445 2.37 -0.31 14.74
N LEU A 446 1.96 0.92 15.01
CA LEU A 446 2.79 1.99 15.55
C LEU A 446 2.34 2.29 16.98
N ASN A 447 3.23 2.08 17.94
CA ASN A 447 3.01 2.45 19.35
C ASN A 447 3.54 3.85 19.69
N GLN A 448 4.20 4.52 18.74
CA GLN A 448 4.62 5.91 18.82
C GLN A 448 4.64 6.53 17.42
N THR A 449 4.51 7.85 17.35
CA THR A 449 4.48 8.60 16.10
C THR A 449 5.79 8.46 15.34
N LEU A 450 5.71 8.26 14.02
CA LEU A 450 6.85 8.41 13.13
C LEU A 450 7.13 9.90 12.93
N ASN A 451 8.28 10.36 13.42
CA ASN A 451 8.68 11.76 13.39
C ASN A 451 9.71 11.97 12.28
N ILE A 452 9.30 12.66 11.23
CA ILE A 452 10.15 12.93 10.06
C ILE A 452 10.60 14.39 10.14
N THR A 453 11.84 14.60 10.56
CA THR A 453 12.35 15.94 10.90
C THR A 453 13.44 16.45 9.97
N ARG A 454 14.02 15.57 9.14
CA ARG A 454 15.11 15.90 8.22
C ARG A 454 14.54 16.35 6.87
N PRO A 455 15.01 17.48 6.30
CA PRO A 455 14.69 17.85 4.92
C PRO A 455 15.00 16.72 3.94
N ASP A 456 14.34 16.71 2.79
CA ASP A 456 14.57 15.74 1.71
C ASP A 456 14.36 14.27 2.08
N THR A 457 13.70 13.98 3.22
CA THR A 457 13.45 12.59 3.63
C THR A 457 12.41 11.95 2.73
N VAL A 458 12.74 10.78 2.19
CA VAL A 458 11.81 9.94 1.43
C VAL A 458 11.27 8.83 2.32
N VAL A 459 9.95 8.69 2.38
CA VAL A 459 9.24 7.53 2.92
C VAL A 459 8.40 6.94 1.78
N LEU A 460 8.93 5.89 1.15
CA LEU A 460 8.31 5.22 0.02
C LEU A 460 7.75 3.86 0.46
N GLY A 461 6.44 3.67 0.36
CA GLY A 461 5.77 2.39 0.54
C GLY A 461 5.65 1.61 -0.77
N MET A 462 5.73 0.28 -0.65
CA MET A 462 5.47 -0.66 -1.74
C MET A 462 4.28 -1.54 -1.39
N GLY A 463 3.49 -1.94 -2.40
CA GLY A 463 2.38 -2.88 -2.24
C GLY A 463 1.35 -2.44 -1.19
N LEU A 464 1.03 -1.13 -1.16
CA LEU A 464 0.08 -0.53 -0.21
C LEU A 464 0.46 -0.78 1.25
N ALA A 465 1.76 -0.63 1.56
CA ALA A 465 2.27 -0.68 2.92
C ALA A 465 1.42 0.18 3.86
N THR A 466 0.98 -0.41 4.97
CA THR A 466 -0.06 0.16 5.82
C THR A 466 0.47 0.47 7.22
N PHE A 467 0.29 1.68 7.70
CA PHE A 467 0.54 2.05 9.10
C PHE A 467 -0.77 2.09 9.91
N VAL A 468 -0.76 1.49 11.09
CA VAL A 468 -1.87 1.50 12.05
C VAL A 468 -1.40 2.16 13.35
N PRO A 469 -1.85 3.38 13.69
CA PRO A 469 -1.51 3.99 14.97
C PRO A 469 -2.30 3.36 16.11
N ASP A 470 -1.59 2.75 17.05
CA ASP A 470 -2.17 2.20 18.27
C ASP A 470 -2.27 3.25 19.36
N GLY A 471 -3.23 3.10 20.28
CA GLY A 471 -3.32 3.99 21.45
C GLY A 471 -3.77 5.43 21.15
N GLY A 472 -4.26 5.71 19.94
CA GLY A 472 -4.79 7.04 19.58
C GLY A 472 -3.71 8.09 19.26
N ILE A 473 -2.51 7.63 18.93
CA ILE A 473 -1.41 8.50 18.50
C ILE A 473 -1.61 9.00 17.06
N THR A 474 -0.84 10.02 16.68
CA THR A 474 -0.63 10.33 15.26
C THR A 474 0.31 9.30 14.64
N ALA A 475 -0.01 8.79 13.45
CA ALA A 475 0.83 7.82 12.75
C ALA A 475 2.11 8.48 12.23
N ILE A 476 1.95 9.60 11.49
CA ILE A 476 3.06 10.33 10.87
C ILE A 476 2.97 11.82 11.23
N SER A 477 4.07 12.39 11.70
CA SER A 477 4.24 13.82 11.90
C SER A 477 5.54 14.29 11.24
N THR A 478 5.49 15.41 10.52
CA THR A 478 6.67 16.02 9.90
C THR A 478 7.03 17.36 10.55
N ALA A 479 8.31 17.71 10.53
CA ALA A 479 8.76 19.07 10.85
C ALA A 479 8.43 20.04 9.70
N ASP A 480 8.51 21.36 9.96
CA ASP A 480 8.35 22.41 8.94
C ASP A 480 9.64 22.56 8.12
N VAL A 481 9.93 21.58 7.26
CA VAL A 481 11.18 21.49 6.48
C VAL A 481 10.90 21.18 5.00
N ASP A 482 11.89 21.49 4.16
CA ASP A 482 11.82 21.30 2.71
C ASP A 482 11.81 19.81 2.30
N GLY A 483 11.15 19.53 1.18
CA GLY A 483 11.42 18.35 0.35
C GLY A 483 11.07 16.98 0.92
N ILE A 484 10.26 16.88 1.99
CA ILE A 484 9.81 15.56 2.46
C ILE A 484 8.90 14.92 1.41
N GLU A 485 9.15 13.65 1.09
CA GLU A 485 8.35 12.86 0.15
C GLU A 485 7.67 11.70 0.91
N LEU A 486 6.35 11.72 0.99
CA LEU A 486 5.54 10.60 1.50
C LEU A 486 4.82 9.95 0.33
N ALA A 487 5.12 8.67 0.04
CA ALA A 487 4.64 8.03 -1.17
C ALA A 487 4.15 6.60 -0.96
N GLY A 488 3.00 6.23 -1.51
CA GLY A 488 2.52 4.83 -1.59
C GLY A 488 2.17 4.19 -0.24
N LEU A 489 1.51 4.95 0.64
CA LEU A 489 1.19 4.53 2.01
C LEU A 489 -0.32 4.51 2.25
N LEU A 490 -0.79 3.49 2.97
CA LEU A 490 -2.12 3.51 3.59
C LEU A 490 -1.99 3.77 5.09
N ILE A 491 -2.74 4.73 5.61
CA ILE A 491 -2.87 4.98 7.04
C ILE A 491 -4.23 4.47 7.48
N ASP A 492 -4.24 3.39 8.25
CA ASP A 492 -5.47 2.73 8.68
C ASP A 492 -5.69 2.97 10.18
N ALA A 493 -6.80 3.63 10.53
CA ALA A 493 -7.01 4.11 11.90
C ALA A 493 -7.14 2.95 12.90
N GLY A 494 -6.45 3.07 14.03
CA GLY A 494 -6.62 2.17 15.17
C GLY A 494 -7.97 2.30 15.86
N THR A 495 -8.27 1.36 16.76
CA THR A 495 -9.55 1.32 17.51
C THR A 495 -9.71 2.46 18.52
N THR A 496 -8.59 3.02 19.00
CA THR A 496 -8.57 4.21 19.85
C THR A 496 -8.55 5.46 18.97
N ASN A 497 -9.44 6.41 19.26
CA ASN A 497 -9.56 7.65 18.49
C ASN A 497 -8.25 8.44 18.47
N SER A 498 -7.68 8.60 17.28
CA SER A 498 -6.53 9.48 17.08
C SER A 498 -6.99 10.93 16.89
N GLY A 499 -6.33 11.88 17.55
CA GLY A 499 -6.67 13.30 17.35
C GLY A 499 -6.41 13.75 15.90
N THR A 500 -5.29 13.31 15.34
CA THR A 500 -4.90 13.47 13.93
C THR A 500 -4.15 12.22 13.48
N LEU A 501 -4.43 11.65 12.31
CA LEU A 501 -3.67 10.48 11.79
C LEU A 501 -2.36 10.88 11.11
N VAL A 502 -2.39 11.93 10.28
CA VAL A 502 -1.21 12.46 9.58
C VAL A 502 -1.14 13.98 9.72
N GLN A 503 0.03 14.48 10.14
CA GLN A 503 0.28 15.90 10.30
C GLN A 503 1.50 16.35 9.49
N ILE A 504 1.30 17.30 8.58
CA ILE A 504 2.35 17.88 7.75
C ILE A 504 2.72 19.27 8.27
N GLY A 505 3.88 19.37 8.92
CA GLY A 505 4.30 20.55 9.68
C GLY A 505 3.59 20.69 11.04
N PRO A 506 4.22 21.30 12.05
CA PRO A 506 3.58 21.69 13.29
C PRO A 506 2.49 22.76 13.10
N SER A 507 1.53 22.82 14.02
CA SER A 507 0.58 23.94 14.04
C SER A 507 1.32 25.27 14.18
N GLY A 508 0.94 26.26 13.36
CA GLY A 508 1.62 27.56 13.31
C GLY A 508 2.86 27.60 12.40
N SER A 509 3.08 26.59 11.55
CA SER A 509 4.03 26.66 10.43
C SER A 509 3.87 27.96 9.63
N THR A 510 5.00 28.62 9.34
CA THR A 510 5.04 29.90 8.60
C THR A 510 6.12 29.93 7.53
N ALA A 511 7.01 28.91 7.48
CA ALA A 511 8.01 28.83 6.44
C ALA A 511 7.35 28.64 5.06
N THR A 512 7.98 29.18 4.03
CA THR A 512 7.63 28.89 2.64
C THR A 512 8.58 27.83 2.11
N HIS A 513 8.01 26.88 1.37
CA HIS A 513 8.74 25.74 0.80
C HIS A 513 8.58 25.72 -0.73
N ALA A 514 8.40 26.89 -1.36
CA ALA A 514 8.00 26.97 -2.77
C ALA A 514 9.00 26.34 -3.77
N SER A 515 10.30 26.35 -3.45
CA SER A 515 11.34 25.75 -4.30
C SER A 515 11.49 24.24 -4.11
N ASP A 516 11.11 23.73 -2.95
CA ASP A 516 11.26 22.33 -2.59
C ASP A 516 10.16 21.92 -1.58
N PRO A 517 8.90 21.82 -2.04
CA PRO A 517 7.79 21.56 -1.17
C PRO A 517 7.81 20.14 -0.64
N THR A 518 7.25 19.93 0.55
CA THR A 518 6.83 18.59 0.98
C THR A 518 5.73 18.09 0.03
N GLN A 519 5.78 16.81 -0.34
CA GLN A 519 4.80 16.19 -1.23
C GLN A 519 4.25 14.87 -0.65
N LEU A 520 2.96 14.66 -0.88
CA LEU A 520 2.24 13.43 -0.59
C LEU A 520 1.75 12.84 -1.92
N SER A 521 2.19 11.63 -2.26
CA SER A 521 1.78 10.93 -3.47
C SER A 521 1.22 9.55 -3.16
N ASP A 522 -0.04 9.27 -3.50
CA ASP A 522 -0.68 7.99 -3.16
C ASP A 522 -0.64 7.70 -1.65
N VAL A 523 -0.90 8.73 -0.85
CA VAL A 523 -1.09 8.59 0.60
C VAL A 523 -2.58 8.48 0.86
N PHE A 524 -3.01 7.34 1.37
CA PHE A 524 -4.42 7.02 1.59
C PHE A 524 -4.71 6.93 3.08
N VAL A 525 -5.96 7.21 3.47
CA VAL A 525 -6.43 7.07 4.84
C VAL A 525 -7.71 6.27 4.87
N ARG A 526 -7.79 5.31 5.80
CA ARG A 526 -9.00 4.54 6.09
C ARG A 526 -9.39 4.65 7.56
N ILE A 527 -10.69 4.82 7.82
CA ILE A 527 -11.26 4.87 9.18
C ILE A 527 -12.48 3.94 9.23
N GLY A 528 -12.29 2.72 9.75
CA GLY A 528 -13.32 1.68 9.71
C GLY A 528 -13.04 0.63 8.64
N GLY A 529 -14.00 -0.25 8.37
CA GLY A 529 -13.92 -1.22 7.28
C GLY A 529 -13.22 -2.52 7.66
N ALA A 530 -11.91 -2.47 7.93
CA ALA A 530 -11.17 -3.66 8.39
C ALA A 530 -11.32 -3.88 9.92
N THR A 531 -11.29 -2.79 10.67
CA THR A 531 -11.44 -2.70 12.13
C THR A 531 -12.32 -1.50 12.49
N VAL A 532 -12.69 -1.30 13.76
CA VAL A 532 -13.54 -0.20 14.28
C VAL A 532 -12.78 1.15 14.31
N GLY A 533 -11.98 1.46 13.29
CA GLY A 533 -11.04 2.58 13.28
C GLY A 533 -11.69 3.93 13.62
N LYS A 534 -10.99 4.81 14.35
CA LYS A 534 -11.49 6.14 14.75
C LYS A 534 -10.43 7.24 14.64
N ALA A 535 -10.83 8.41 14.16
CA ALA A 535 -9.97 9.60 14.19
C ALA A 535 -10.80 10.88 14.19
N THR A 536 -10.38 11.91 14.92
CA THR A 536 -11.03 13.22 14.84
C THR A 536 -10.70 13.90 13.51
N ASN A 537 -9.41 14.06 13.21
CA ASN A 537 -8.93 14.56 11.93
C ASN A 537 -8.09 13.50 11.23
N SER A 538 -8.24 13.34 9.92
CA SER A 538 -7.42 12.36 9.18
C SER A 538 -6.09 12.97 8.73
N LEU A 539 -6.13 14.03 7.92
CA LEU A 539 -4.94 14.69 7.38
C LEU A 539 -4.97 16.19 7.70
N VAL A 540 -3.89 16.70 8.31
CA VAL A 540 -3.72 18.12 8.61
C VAL A 540 -2.45 18.64 7.93
N ILE A 541 -2.60 19.64 7.06
CA ILE A 541 -1.50 20.28 6.32
C ILE A 541 -1.27 21.68 6.87
N ASN A 542 -0.21 21.86 7.64
CA ASN A 542 0.23 23.15 8.17
C ASN A 542 1.32 23.79 7.32
N SER A 543 2.25 23.01 6.76
CA SER A 543 3.34 23.53 5.94
C SER A 543 2.83 24.15 4.64
N ALA A 544 3.31 25.36 4.34
CA ALA A 544 2.99 26.05 3.10
C ALA A 544 3.58 25.31 1.88
N ASN A 545 3.01 25.56 0.70
CA ASN A 545 3.45 25.01 -0.58
C ASN A 545 3.35 23.48 -0.73
N THR A 546 2.89 22.75 0.29
CA THR A 546 2.70 21.30 0.24
C THR A 546 1.92 20.89 -1.02
N ILE A 547 2.39 19.84 -1.70
CA ILE A 547 1.71 19.23 -2.83
C ILE A 547 1.01 17.95 -2.37
N ILE A 548 -0.30 17.88 -2.58
CA ILE A 548 -1.07 16.65 -2.42
C ILE A 548 -1.34 16.13 -3.82
N ASP A 549 -0.79 14.98 -4.16
CA ASP A 549 -0.89 14.39 -5.48
C ASP A 549 -1.46 12.98 -5.40
N HIS A 550 -2.78 12.88 -5.54
CA HIS A 550 -3.58 11.69 -5.28
C HIS A 550 -3.62 11.30 -3.80
N THR A 551 -4.76 11.57 -3.18
CA THR A 551 -5.10 11.07 -1.84
C THR A 551 -6.54 10.60 -1.85
N TRP A 552 -6.79 9.51 -1.12
CA TRP A 552 -8.14 9.08 -0.77
C TRP A 552 -8.26 9.00 0.73
N ILE A 553 -9.13 9.82 1.30
CA ILE A 553 -9.36 9.93 2.72
C ILE A 553 -10.78 9.43 2.98
N TRP A 554 -10.91 8.22 3.48
CA TRP A 554 -12.18 7.48 3.48
C TRP A 554 -12.57 7.06 4.90
N ARG A 555 -13.64 7.66 5.42
CA ARG A 555 -14.40 7.05 6.52
C ARG A 555 -15.24 5.93 5.92
N ALA A 556 -15.01 4.70 6.39
CA ALA A 556 -15.63 3.53 5.78
C ALA A 556 -17.17 3.59 5.80
N ASP A 557 -17.79 3.40 4.64
CA ASP A 557 -19.24 3.21 4.47
C ASP A 557 -19.65 1.72 4.48
N HIS A 558 -18.70 0.82 4.25
CA HIS A 558 -18.86 -0.63 4.32
C HIS A 558 -17.61 -1.32 4.88
N GLY A 559 -17.76 -2.58 5.31
CA GLY A 559 -16.67 -3.26 6.02
C GLY A 559 -17.01 -4.65 6.52
N ASN A 560 -16.04 -5.24 7.23
CA ASN A 560 -16.24 -6.38 8.09
C ASN A 560 -17.37 -6.09 9.10
N SER A 561 -18.09 -7.14 9.50
CA SER A 561 -19.22 -7.02 10.42
C SER A 561 -18.84 -6.26 11.71
N GLY A 562 -19.63 -5.24 12.06
CA GLY A 562 -19.44 -4.45 13.28
C GLY A 562 -18.34 -3.38 13.22
N THR A 563 -17.72 -3.15 12.06
CA THR A 563 -16.64 -2.15 11.91
C THR A 563 -17.10 -0.78 11.41
N VAL A 564 -18.33 -0.68 10.91
CA VAL A 564 -18.88 0.54 10.30
C VAL A 564 -20.20 0.94 10.95
N GLY A 565 -20.41 2.25 11.08
CA GLY A 565 -21.66 2.86 11.54
C GLY A 565 -21.43 4.20 12.21
N TRP A 566 -22.50 4.98 12.36
CA TRP A 566 -22.47 6.37 12.83
C TRP A 566 -21.76 6.56 14.18
N THR A 567 -21.85 5.60 15.09
CA THR A 567 -21.18 5.62 16.40
C THR A 567 -20.02 4.63 16.50
N THR A 568 -19.73 3.91 15.41
CA THR A 568 -18.77 2.81 15.34
C THR A 568 -17.41 3.32 14.86
N ASN A 569 -17.28 3.74 13.60
CA ASN A 569 -16.06 4.30 13.02
C ASN A 569 -16.16 5.84 12.93
N THR A 570 -16.24 6.47 14.10
CA THR A 570 -16.43 7.92 14.17
C THR A 570 -15.26 8.67 13.58
N ALA A 571 -15.54 9.62 12.67
CA ALA A 571 -14.56 10.55 12.16
C ALA A 571 -15.15 11.90 11.79
N ASP A 572 -14.56 12.98 12.32
CA ASP A 572 -15.12 14.32 12.18
C ASP A 572 -14.75 14.96 10.84
N THR A 573 -13.46 15.10 10.53
CA THR A 573 -12.98 15.85 9.35
C THR A 573 -11.88 15.10 8.61
N GLY A 574 -11.99 15.03 7.29
CA GLY A 574 -11.02 14.33 6.45
C GLY A 574 -9.74 15.12 6.29
N LEU A 575 -9.82 16.31 5.68
CA LEU A 575 -8.67 17.15 5.38
C LEU A 575 -8.81 18.54 5.99
N ILE A 576 -7.76 19.01 6.65
CA ILE A 576 -7.61 20.41 7.08
C ILE A 576 -6.34 20.99 6.45
N VAL A 577 -6.47 22.06 5.68
CA VAL A 577 -5.36 22.78 5.05
C VAL A 577 -5.20 24.16 5.68
N ASN A 578 -4.19 24.31 6.53
CA ASN A 578 -3.81 25.57 7.15
C ASN A 578 -2.70 26.29 6.37
N GLY A 579 -1.81 25.53 5.74
CA GLY A 579 -0.68 26.06 4.97
C GLY A 579 -1.11 26.93 3.78
N ALA A 580 -0.36 28.00 3.52
CA ALA A 580 -0.56 28.83 2.34
C ALA A 580 -0.03 28.14 1.07
N ASN A 581 -0.61 28.45 -0.09
CA ASN A 581 -0.16 27.98 -1.41
C ASN A 581 -0.09 26.46 -1.57
N VAL A 582 -0.87 25.71 -0.78
CA VAL A 582 -1.00 24.26 -0.93
C VAL A 582 -1.72 23.95 -2.24
N THR A 583 -1.26 22.92 -2.95
CA THR A 583 -1.88 22.48 -4.21
C THR A 583 -2.29 21.02 -4.09
N ALA A 584 -3.53 20.71 -4.45
CA ALA A 584 -4.06 19.35 -4.50
C ALA A 584 -4.40 18.95 -5.94
N TYR A 585 -3.96 17.76 -6.36
CA TYR A 585 -4.37 17.08 -7.58
C TYR A 585 -5.00 15.74 -7.18
N GLY A 586 -6.20 15.44 -7.66
CA GLY A 586 -6.82 14.13 -7.42
C GLY A 586 -7.20 13.95 -5.95
N LEU A 587 -8.03 14.86 -5.43
CA LEU A 587 -8.48 14.85 -4.04
C LEU A 587 -9.79 14.07 -3.89
N PHE A 588 -9.76 12.94 -3.20
CA PHE A 588 -10.92 12.11 -2.88
C PHE A 588 -11.14 12.10 -1.36
N VAL A 589 -12.27 12.59 -0.86
CA VAL A 589 -12.56 12.65 0.59
C VAL A 589 -14.01 12.31 0.86
N GLU A 590 -14.28 11.29 1.69
CA GLU A 590 -15.62 10.69 1.75
C GLU A 590 -16.11 10.31 3.16
N HIS A 591 -17.43 10.46 3.32
CA HIS A 591 -18.28 9.99 4.41
C HIS A 591 -17.99 10.50 5.83
N PHE A 592 -17.23 11.58 6.00
CA PHE A 592 -16.98 12.17 7.32
C PHE A 592 -18.24 12.73 7.98
N GLN A 593 -18.27 12.72 9.31
CA GLN A 593 -19.44 13.13 10.10
C GLN A 593 -19.63 14.65 10.15
N LYS A 594 -18.57 15.42 9.87
CA LYS A 594 -18.61 16.88 9.75
C LYS A 594 -18.07 17.29 8.38
N THR A 595 -17.48 18.48 8.29
CA THR A 595 -16.91 19.00 7.05
C THR A 595 -15.82 18.07 6.53
N GLN A 596 -15.89 17.70 5.25
CA GLN A 596 -14.98 16.70 4.69
C GLN A 596 -13.60 17.33 4.42
N VAL A 597 -13.59 18.51 3.79
CA VAL A 597 -12.40 19.33 3.55
C VAL A 597 -12.58 20.74 4.12
N VAL A 598 -11.63 21.19 4.96
CA VAL A 598 -11.54 22.56 5.47
C VAL A 598 -10.26 23.21 4.94
N TRP A 599 -10.40 24.36 4.29
CA TRP A 599 -9.30 25.12 3.73
C TRP A 599 -9.20 26.51 4.38
N ASN A 600 -8.18 26.69 5.22
CA ASN A 600 -7.91 27.91 5.99
C ASN A 600 -6.77 28.75 5.37
N GLY A 601 -5.89 28.15 4.58
CA GLY A 601 -4.75 28.82 3.95
C GLY A 601 -5.09 29.60 2.67
N ASN A 602 -4.42 30.73 2.44
CA ASN A 602 -4.53 31.51 1.19
C ASN A 602 -3.74 30.88 0.05
N GLY A 603 -4.13 31.16 -1.20
CA GLY A 603 -3.46 30.70 -2.41
C GLY A 603 -3.66 29.22 -2.71
N GLY A 604 -4.62 28.58 -2.04
CA GLY A 604 -4.91 27.17 -2.21
C GLY A 604 -5.42 26.85 -3.61
N ARG A 605 -5.00 25.70 -4.15
CA ARG A 605 -5.45 25.22 -5.46
C ARG A 605 -5.90 23.76 -5.39
N THR A 606 -7.02 23.43 -6.02
CA THR A 606 -7.50 22.04 -6.14
C THR A 606 -7.84 21.72 -7.59
N TYR A 607 -7.19 20.72 -8.15
CA TYR A 607 -7.48 20.17 -9.47
C TYR A 607 -8.07 18.78 -9.29
N PHE A 608 -9.35 18.66 -9.64
CA PHE A 608 -10.19 17.51 -9.35
C PHE A 608 -10.49 17.34 -7.84
N PHE A 609 -11.78 17.28 -7.53
CA PHE A 609 -12.29 16.86 -6.23
C PHE A 609 -13.44 15.87 -6.41
N GLN A 610 -13.45 14.81 -5.61
CA GLN A 610 -14.57 13.89 -5.50
C GLN A 610 -14.91 13.70 -4.02
N ASN A 611 -16.21 13.69 -3.73
CA ASN A 611 -16.74 13.45 -2.41
C ASN A 611 -18.06 12.69 -2.45
N GLU A 612 -18.25 11.85 -1.44
CA GLU A 612 -19.54 11.38 -0.99
C GLU A 612 -19.82 11.80 0.46
N MET A 613 -21.02 12.31 0.71
CA MET A 613 -21.51 12.61 2.05
C MET A 613 -21.72 11.32 2.87
N PRO A 614 -21.72 11.37 4.22
CA PRO A 614 -21.96 10.17 5.02
C PRO A 614 -23.34 9.58 4.70
N TYR A 615 -23.42 8.28 4.49
CA TYR A 615 -24.70 7.61 4.19
C TYR A 615 -25.57 7.38 5.42
N ASP A 616 -24.91 7.37 6.58
CA ASP A 616 -25.41 6.90 7.85
C ASP A 616 -25.79 7.96 8.91
N PRO A 617 -26.00 9.26 8.61
CA PRO A 617 -26.69 10.14 9.55
C PRO A 617 -28.05 9.55 9.96
N PRO A 618 -28.32 9.35 11.27
CA PRO A 618 -29.54 8.67 11.70
C PRO A 618 -30.79 9.53 11.48
N ASN A 619 -30.63 10.85 11.53
CA ASN A 619 -31.68 11.84 11.29
C ASN A 619 -31.04 13.22 11.09
N GLN A 620 -31.83 14.18 10.62
CA GLN A 620 -31.36 15.54 10.38
C GLN A 620 -30.77 16.21 11.63
N ALA A 621 -31.38 16.01 12.81
CA ALA A 621 -30.94 16.68 14.04
C ALA A 621 -29.54 16.22 14.49
N SER A 622 -29.16 14.98 14.17
CA SER A 622 -27.81 14.45 14.43
C SER A 622 -26.76 14.97 13.45
N TRP A 623 -27.16 15.60 12.34
CA TRP A 623 -26.27 16.11 11.30
C TRP A 623 -26.68 17.54 10.92
N MET A 624 -26.59 18.44 11.90
CA MET A 624 -26.72 19.88 11.75
C MET A 624 -25.36 20.55 12.00
N ASN A 625 -25.07 21.61 11.25
CA ASN A 625 -23.96 22.52 11.49
C ASN A 625 -24.51 23.88 11.96
N GLY A 626 -24.68 24.03 13.27
CA GLY A 626 -25.40 25.17 13.83
C GLY A 626 -26.86 25.18 13.38
N SER A 627 -27.28 26.24 12.66
CA SER A 627 -28.61 26.31 12.04
C SER A 627 -28.68 25.71 10.64
N GLY A 628 -27.54 25.40 10.01
CA GLY A 628 -27.47 24.80 8.68
C GLY A 628 -27.65 23.29 8.70
N LYS A 629 -28.28 22.73 7.67
CA LYS A 629 -28.50 21.30 7.51
C LYS A 629 -27.26 20.64 6.89
N GLY A 630 -26.70 19.66 7.58
CA GLY A 630 -25.50 18.95 7.15
C GLY A 630 -24.23 19.79 7.24
N TYR A 631 -23.13 19.18 6.80
CA TYR A 631 -21.82 19.82 6.70
C TYR A 631 -21.36 19.80 5.24
N PRO A 632 -20.65 20.85 4.78
CA PRO A 632 -20.18 20.90 3.40
C PRO A 632 -19.11 19.84 3.13
N ALA A 633 -19.08 19.39 1.88
CA ALA A 633 -17.98 18.58 1.35
C ALA A 633 -16.67 19.38 1.30
N TYR A 634 -16.74 20.65 0.95
CA TYR A 634 -15.56 21.51 0.87
C TYR A 634 -15.89 22.88 1.43
N LYS A 635 -15.12 23.31 2.44
CA LYS A 635 -15.25 24.64 3.04
C LYS A 635 -13.97 25.44 2.89
N VAL A 636 -14.07 26.61 2.26
CA VAL A 636 -13.03 27.64 2.32
C VAL A 636 -13.39 28.61 3.45
N ALA A 637 -12.47 28.83 4.37
CA ALA A 637 -12.71 29.67 5.54
C ALA A 637 -13.00 31.14 5.14
N ALA A 638 -13.84 31.81 5.91
CA ALA A 638 -14.35 33.15 5.58
C ALA A 638 -13.25 34.23 5.48
N ASN A 639 -12.09 34.02 6.11
CA ASN A 639 -10.93 34.91 6.08
C ASN A 639 -9.99 34.67 4.89
N VAL A 640 -10.23 33.64 4.08
CA VAL A 640 -9.44 33.35 2.88
C VAL A 640 -9.81 34.36 1.79
N THR A 641 -8.79 34.93 1.16
CA THR A 641 -8.92 35.94 0.11
C THR A 641 -8.51 35.43 -1.26
N SER A 642 -7.76 34.32 -1.32
CA SER A 642 -7.36 33.67 -2.56
C SER A 642 -7.48 32.14 -2.46
N HIS A 643 -8.22 31.52 -3.38
CA HIS A 643 -8.37 30.08 -3.52
C HIS A 643 -8.93 29.76 -4.92
N GLU A 644 -8.51 28.68 -5.56
CA GLU A 644 -9.04 28.32 -6.88
C GLU A 644 -9.19 26.81 -7.07
N ALA A 645 -10.33 26.35 -7.58
CA ALA A 645 -10.58 24.92 -7.76
C ALA A 645 -11.28 24.59 -9.09
N TRP A 646 -10.97 23.43 -9.66
CA TRP A 646 -11.47 22.96 -10.96
C TRP A 646 -11.97 21.52 -10.89
N GLY A 647 -13.16 21.25 -11.44
CA GLY A 647 -13.70 19.90 -11.59
C GLY A 647 -14.05 19.26 -10.25
N LEU A 648 -15.12 19.70 -9.60
CA LEU A 648 -15.50 19.25 -8.26
C LEU A 648 -16.82 18.48 -8.26
N GLY A 649 -16.82 17.27 -7.73
CA GLY A 649 -18.00 16.43 -7.52
C GLY A 649 -18.32 16.22 -6.03
N SER A 650 -19.60 16.32 -5.65
CA SER A 650 -20.08 15.94 -4.31
C SER A 650 -21.42 15.22 -4.38
N TYR A 651 -21.49 14.02 -3.81
CA TYR A 651 -22.62 13.10 -3.97
C TYR A 651 -23.27 12.80 -2.62
N CYS A 652 -24.58 12.55 -2.61
CA CYS A 652 -25.29 12.05 -1.44
C CYS A 652 -26.00 10.73 -1.74
N TYR A 653 -25.98 9.84 -0.74
CA TYR A 653 -26.78 8.61 -0.69
C TYR A 653 -27.16 8.36 0.77
N PHE A 654 -28.07 9.17 1.33
CA PHE A 654 -28.49 9.06 2.74
C PHE A 654 -29.36 7.83 2.97
N SER A 655 -28.79 6.64 2.81
CA SER A 655 -29.49 5.35 2.80
C SER A 655 -30.06 4.98 4.16
N SER A 656 -29.43 5.43 5.26
CA SER A 656 -29.98 5.24 6.61
C SER A 656 -31.20 6.10 6.87
N ASN A 657 -31.29 7.27 6.25
CA ASN A 657 -32.45 8.16 6.35
C ASN A 657 -32.52 9.13 5.16
N SER A 658 -33.34 8.80 4.16
CA SER A 658 -33.45 9.57 2.92
C SER A 658 -34.09 10.96 3.08
N SER A 659 -34.64 11.28 4.26
CA SER A 659 -35.17 12.61 4.57
C SER A 659 -34.09 13.62 4.98
N VAL A 660 -32.85 13.17 5.18
CA VAL A 660 -31.71 14.04 5.47
C VAL A 660 -31.41 14.94 4.27
N VAL A 661 -31.12 16.20 4.56
CA VAL A 661 -30.79 17.24 3.60
C VAL A 661 -29.43 17.84 3.96
N ALA A 662 -28.61 18.09 2.96
CA ALA A 662 -27.47 18.98 3.02
C ALA A 662 -27.84 20.32 2.37
N ASP A 663 -27.61 21.44 3.04
CA ASP A 663 -27.90 22.76 2.49
C ASP A 663 -27.06 23.01 1.23
N HIS A 664 -25.77 22.67 1.27
CA HIS A 664 -24.84 22.83 0.16
C HIS A 664 -23.66 21.87 0.22
N SER A 665 -23.08 21.55 -0.93
CA SER A 665 -21.84 20.77 -1.02
C SER A 665 -20.60 21.64 -0.77
N PHE A 666 -20.58 22.86 -1.27
CA PHE A 666 -19.42 23.75 -1.17
C PHE A 666 -19.77 25.03 -0.39
N GLU A 667 -18.92 25.43 0.55
CA GLU A 667 -19.09 26.65 1.36
C GLU A 667 -17.87 27.55 1.27
N VAL A 668 -18.01 28.75 0.70
CA VAL A 668 -16.85 29.61 0.41
C VAL A 668 -17.18 31.09 0.61
N PRO A 669 -16.20 31.97 0.93
CA PRO A 669 -16.42 33.41 0.92
C PRO A 669 -16.66 33.92 -0.51
N SER A 670 -17.60 34.85 -0.67
CA SER A 670 -17.86 35.52 -1.95
C SER A 670 -16.91 36.71 -2.12
N VAL A 671 -15.66 36.41 -2.51
CA VAL A 671 -14.61 37.41 -2.78
C VAL A 671 -13.92 37.09 -4.10
N SER A 672 -13.50 38.11 -4.84
CA SER A 672 -13.00 37.95 -6.23
C SER A 672 -11.80 37.02 -6.41
N GLY A 673 -11.01 36.79 -5.36
CA GLY A 673 -9.86 35.88 -5.39
C GLY A 673 -10.19 34.42 -5.07
N VAL A 674 -11.42 34.11 -4.67
CA VAL A 674 -11.89 32.74 -4.39
C VAL A 674 -12.80 32.30 -5.52
N LYS A 675 -12.35 31.33 -6.32
CA LYS A 675 -13.02 30.92 -7.56
C LYS A 675 -13.14 29.41 -7.68
N PHE A 676 -14.27 28.95 -8.20
CA PHE A 676 -14.57 27.55 -8.42
C PHE A 676 -15.07 27.38 -9.84
N HIS A 677 -14.57 26.34 -10.51
CA HIS A 677 -14.88 26.01 -11.89
C HIS A 677 -15.38 24.58 -11.95
N ASP A 678 -16.44 24.36 -12.73
CA ASP A 678 -16.90 23.03 -13.13
C ASP A 678 -17.30 22.14 -11.94
N MET A 679 -18.44 22.44 -11.34
CA MET A 679 -18.98 21.74 -10.16
C MET A 679 -20.19 20.90 -10.52
N VAL A 680 -20.29 19.72 -9.92
CA VAL A 680 -21.43 18.81 -10.03
C VAL A 680 -21.86 18.28 -8.66
N THR A 681 -23.17 18.25 -8.40
CA THR A 681 -23.74 17.54 -7.24
C THR A 681 -24.69 16.44 -7.69
N VAL A 682 -24.68 15.31 -6.98
CA VAL A 682 -25.48 14.13 -7.35
C VAL A 682 -26.22 13.56 -6.14
N SER A 683 -27.52 13.29 -6.30
CA SER A 683 -28.30 12.43 -5.40
C SER A 683 -28.37 11.03 -6.02
N LEU A 684 -27.60 10.09 -5.47
CA LEU A 684 -27.44 8.76 -6.01
C LEU A 684 -28.77 7.99 -5.88
N GLY A 685 -29.35 7.61 -7.02
CA GLY A 685 -30.68 6.98 -7.07
C GLY A 685 -31.81 7.85 -6.50
N GLY A 686 -31.61 9.16 -6.35
CA GLY A 686 -32.58 10.06 -5.73
C GLY A 686 -32.68 9.93 -4.20
N VAL A 687 -31.69 9.30 -3.54
CA VAL A 687 -31.69 9.06 -2.09
C VAL A 687 -30.99 10.21 -1.37
N GLY A 688 -31.78 11.05 -0.69
CA GLY A 688 -31.29 12.24 -0.01
C GLY A 688 -31.39 13.50 -0.86
N THR A 689 -31.04 14.65 -0.29
CA THR A 689 -31.07 15.94 -1.01
C THR A 689 -29.85 16.78 -0.70
N ILE A 690 -29.26 17.35 -1.75
CA ILE A 690 -28.34 18.49 -1.68
C ILE A 690 -29.12 19.69 -2.22
N SER A 691 -29.39 20.69 -1.38
CA SER A 691 -30.22 21.84 -1.78
C SER A 691 -29.51 22.76 -2.77
N HIS A 692 -28.21 22.99 -2.58
CA HIS A 692 -27.40 23.85 -3.44
C HIS A 692 -26.04 23.25 -3.76
N ILE A 693 -25.47 23.61 -4.90
CA ILE A 693 -24.11 23.19 -5.26
C ILE A 693 -23.12 23.90 -4.34
N ILE A 694 -23.19 25.23 -4.30
CA ILE A 694 -22.25 26.09 -3.56
C ILE A 694 -22.99 27.23 -2.87
N ASN A 695 -22.77 27.41 -1.57
CA ASN A 695 -23.48 28.37 -0.74
C ASN A 695 -25.01 28.29 -0.96
N SER A 696 -25.59 29.25 -1.68
CA SER A 696 -27.02 29.32 -2.03
C SER A 696 -27.29 29.21 -3.55
N THR A 697 -26.32 28.74 -4.33
CA THR A 697 -26.33 28.75 -5.80
C THR A 697 -26.22 27.34 -6.39
N GLY A 698 -26.96 27.10 -7.48
CA GLY A 698 -27.06 25.78 -8.12
C GLY A 698 -27.98 24.82 -7.37
N GLY A 699 -28.22 23.64 -7.94
CA GLY A 699 -29.08 22.61 -7.34
C GLY A 699 -30.59 22.86 -7.51
N PRO A 700 -31.43 22.05 -6.83
CA PRO A 700 -31.06 20.94 -5.96
C PRO A 700 -30.65 19.68 -6.75
N SER A 701 -29.95 18.77 -6.08
CA SER A 701 -29.83 17.35 -6.47
C SER A 701 -30.67 16.52 -5.50
N ASN A 702 -31.76 15.93 -5.98
CA ASN A 702 -32.70 15.13 -5.19
C ASN A 702 -33.39 14.08 -6.07
N SER A 703 -34.45 13.43 -5.57
CA SER A 703 -35.22 12.42 -6.31
C SER A 703 -35.90 12.89 -7.61
N SER A 704 -35.99 14.20 -7.85
CA SER A 704 -36.57 14.77 -9.07
C SER A 704 -35.53 15.15 -10.11
N THR A 705 -34.38 15.67 -9.67
CA THR A 705 -33.35 16.22 -10.58
C THR A 705 -32.13 15.31 -10.74
N ASN A 706 -31.83 14.47 -9.73
CA ASN A 706 -30.67 13.61 -9.56
C ASN A 706 -29.30 14.32 -9.64
N VAL A 707 -29.03 15.10 -10.69
CA VAL A 707 -27.74 15.74 -10.97
C VAL A 707 -27.94 17.23 -11.20
N ALA A 708 -27.03 18.06 -10.69
CA ALA A 708 -27.00 19.49 -10.96
C ALA A 708 -25.56 19.94 -11.26
N TYR A 709 -25.41 20.86 -12.21
CA TYR A 709 -24.11 21.39 -12.67
C TYR A 709 -24.03 22.91 -12.46
N LEU A 710 -22.82 23.41 -12.18
CA LEU A 710 -22.51 24.84 -12.12
C LEU A 710 -21.09 25.08 -12.64
N THR A 711 -20.95 25.87 -13.71
CA THR A 711 -19.67 26.07 -14.40
C THR A 711 -18.72 27.01 -13.66
N ASN A 712 -19.22 28.06 -12.98
CA ASN A 712 -18.36 29.06 -12.32
C ASN A 712 -18.99 29.58 -11.03
N TYR A 713 -18.15 29.98 -10.07
CA TYR A 713 -18.54 30.71 -8.86
C TYR A 713 -17.35 31.49 -8.27
N PRO A 714 -17.55 32.70 -7.69
CA PRO A 714 -18.74 33.53 -7.88
C PRO A 714 -18.88 34.00 -9.33
#